data_AF-A0AA95LEH0-F1
#
_entry.id   AF-A0AA95LEH0-F1
#
_cell.length_a   1.000
_cell.length_b   1.000
_cell.length_c   1.000
_cell.angle_alpha   90.00
_cell.angle_beta   90.00
_cell.angle_gamma   90.00
#
_symmetry.space_group_name_H-M   'P 1'
#
loop_
_entity.id
_entity.type
_entity.pdbx_description
1 polymer ?
#
loop_
_entity_poly.entity_id
_entity_poly.type
_entity_poly.pdbx_seq_one_letter_code
_entity_poly.pdbx_strand_id
1 'polypeptide(L)'
;MTLNDQALLWNQAFIKIIDIRHTRMEQGEELHAYRMPSSVFLYVTRGSAHLQLDGNTHRVSRFSLLHGGKGFYLDITADELLEYYIILYKAVLALPSRQETIKLMEQHNPFQMQYVFKPHYPISVFHHVTSMSKEWHRSDLLNKLQVKAIFYQMVYEILEQMERQNIIAVKPDLVAQAVRYIHEHYREPITLETLLEHLSCSSRQLLRAFKKQVRTSPIDYLIQLRMSKAKQLLLSTDFTLKEIAESVGYTDSYYFSRIFKKYEGVSPTSFKEAALQQEQRRNNPSFVFRSPIVARRQQRYIGNEFENHYQYKREGEIPMYRKSRTTMAATLLFCFVLFLSACSTGGTNVTPTSNSTSTNNVATSASPAASPSTDVSNDTRVIKHAMGEETLTGAPERVVILTNEGTEALLALGIKPVGAVQSWIGDPWYDHIKKDMEGVTVVGDELQPNIELIASLKPDLIIGNKVRQEKIYDQLKQIAPTIFSDDLAGDWKINFKLYSEALNKQEEGEQAMADFDKRVAEVKAKLGSKADTKVSVVRFSAKQVRIYQKQTFSGVLLSQLGIARPESQDKDSFIEVMTKETIPSMDGDVLFYFVSETPGKDDASKVVEEWKKDPLFQNLSVSKNNKVIQVDEAIWNSAGGYEAANLLLDELVKYFDVK
;
A
#
# COMPACT_ATOMS: atom_id res chain seq x y z
N MET A 1 0.96 16.98 28.21
CA MET A 1 -0.15 16.18 28.74
C MET A 1 -0.17 16.37 30.24
N THR A 2 -1.28 16.83 30.80
CA THR A 2 -1.41 17.00 32.26
C THR A 2 -1.65 15.63 32.93
N LEU A 3 -1.39 15.49 34.23
CA LEU A 3 -1.72 14.25 34.95
C LEU A 3 -3.22 13.94 34.84
N ASN A 4 -4.07 14.96 34.90
CA ASN A 4 -5.52 14.83 34.76
C ASN A 4 -5.93 14.20 33.42
N ASP A 5 -5.29 14.59 32.32
CA ASP A 5 -5.52 13.98 31.01
C ASP A 5 -5.15 12.49 31.01
N GLN A 6 -4.02 12.14 31.64
CA GLN A 6 -3.60 10.74 31.74
C GLN A 6 -4.60 9.93 32.57
N ALA A 7 -4.96 10.44 33.74
CA ALA A 7 -5.89 9.80 34.66
C ALA A 7 -7.26 9.59 34.02
N LEU A 8 -7.76 10.56 33.24
CA LEU A 8 -9.00 10.43 32.48
C LEU A 8 -8.94 9.25 31.50
N LEU A 9 -7.88 9.17 30.70
CA LEU A 9 -7.72 8.12 29.69
C LEU A 9 -7.50 6.74 30.32
N TRP A 10 -6.74 6.65 31.42
CA TRP A 10 -6.57 5.41 32.18
C TRP A 10 -7.89 4.92 32.80
N ASN A 11 -8.73 5.83 33.31
CA ASN A 11 -10.03 5.49 33.89
C ASN A 11 -11.07 5.05 32.84
N GLN A 12 -10.99 5.55 31.61
CA GLN A 12 -11.94 5.23 30.54
C GLN A 12 -11.49 4.05 29.66
N ALA A 13 -10.28 3.55 29.86
CA ALA A 13 -9.76 2.41 29.12
C ALA A 13 -10.11 1.07 29.76
N PHE A 14 -10.62 0.15 28.93
CA PHE A 14 -10.64 -1.26 29.23
C PHE A 14 -9.23 -1.84 29.11
N ILE A 15 -8.68 -2.27 30.25
CA ILE A 15 -7.38 -2.93 30.32
C ILE A 15 -7.54 -4.45 30.30
N LYS A 16 -6.73 -5.10 29.46
CA LYS A 16 -6.53 -6.55 29.44
C LYS A 16 -5.05 -6.85 29.63
N ILE A 17 -4.70 -7.52 30.73
CA ILE A 17 -3.35 -8.06 30.94
C ILE A 17 -3.18 -9.27 30.03
N ILE A 18 -2.11 -9.26 29.24
CA ILE A 18 -1.80 -10.27 28.23
C ILE A 18 -0.83 -11.30 28.79
N ASP A 19 0.20 -10.84 29.49
CA ASP A 19 1.24 -11.71 30.04
C ASP A 19 2.03 -11.02 31.15
N ILE A 20 2.57 -11.81 32.08
CA ILE A 20 3.49 -11.36 33.12
C ILE A 20 4.65 -12.35 33.20
N ARG A 21 5.85 -11.89 32.89
CA ARG A 21 7.06 -12.71 32.84
C ARG A 21 8.09 -12.21 33.84
N HIS A 22 8.83 -13.15 34.42
CA HIS A 22 10.06 -12.88 35.14
C HIS A 22 11.22 -13.42 34.29
N THR A 23 12.19 -12.56 33.98
CA THR A 23 13.31 -12.89 33.11
C THR A 23 14.62 -12.60 33.82
N ARG A 24 15.61 -13.46 33.58
CA ARG A 24 16.98 -13.33 34.05
C ARG A 24 17.89 -13.37 32.83
N MET A 25 18.81 -12.41 32.76
CA MET A 25 19.87 -12.35 31.76
C MET A 25 21.23 -12.36 32.44
N GLU A 26 22.15 -13.17 31.93
CA GLU A 26 23.53 -13.20 32.40
C GLU A 26 24.36 -12.05 31.80
N GLN A 27 25.54 -11.78 32.35
CA GLN A 27 26.39 -10.70 31.88
C GLN A 27 26.75 -10.86 30.40
N GLY A 28 26.58 -9.78 29.63
CA GLY A 28 26.87 -9.76 28.19
C GLY A 28 25.81 -10.42 27.31
N GLU A 29 24.72 -10.97 27.89
CA GLU A 29 23.57 -11.39 27.08
C GLU A 29 22.86 -10.16 26.50
N GLU A 30 22.40 -10.33 25.26
CA GLU A 30 21.77 -9.27 24.49
C GLU A 30 20.39 -9.71 23.99
N LEU A 31 19.41 -8.83 24.14
CA LEU A 31 18.13 -8.88 23.46
C LEU A 31 18.14 -7.79 22.39
N HIS A 32 18.20 -8.16 21.11
CA HIS A 32 18.24 -7.21 20.00
C HIS A 32 16.91 -7.14 19.26
N ALA A 33 16.52 -5.93 18.89
CA ALA A 33 15.39 -5.59 18.05
C ALA A 33 14.10 -6.32 18.44
N TYR A 34 13.82 -6.46 19.74
CA TYR A 34 12.59 -7.10 20.19
C TYR A 34 11.40 -6.16 20.02
N ARG A 35 10.62 -6.37 18.96
CA ARG A 35 9.39 -5.62 18.71
C ARG A 35 8.31 -5.99 19.71
N MET A 36 7.87 -5.01 20.49
CA MET A 36 6.90 -5.25 21.54
C MET A 36 5.50 -5.60 20.98
N PRO A 37 4.93 -6.76 21.37
CA PRO A 37 3.63 -7.22 20.83
C PRO A 37 2.43 -6.44 21.39
N SER A 38 2.61 -5.76 22.53
CA SER A 38 1.62 -4.90 23.19
C SER A 38 2.33 -3.84 24.03
N SER A 39 1.56 -2.93 24.64
CA SER A 39 2.13 -2.01 25.65
C SER A 39 2.72 -2.79 26.81
N VAL A 40 3.78 -2.25 27.41
CA VAL A 40 4.60 -2.97 28.37
C VAL A 40 5.04 -2.07 29.53
N PHE A 41 5.05 -2.65 30.73
CA PHE A 41 5.88 -2.18 31.83
C PHE A 41 7.02 -3.16 32.05
N LEU A 42 8.24 -2.64 32.21
CA LEU A 42 9.42 -3.42 32.58
C LEU A 42 9.96 -2.87 33.91
N TYR A 43 10.16 -3.75 34.89
CA TYR A 43 10.67 -3.39 36.21
C TYR A 43 11.91 -4.21 36.55
N VAL A 44 13.05 -3.54 36.74
CA VAL A 44 14.33 -4.18 37.05
C VAL A 44 14.42 -4.45 38.55
N THR A 45 14.63 -5.71 38.94
CA THR A 45 14.74 -6.14 40.34
C THR A 45 16.18 -6.35 40.78
N ARG A 46 17.09 -6.63 39.83
CA ARG A 46 18.51 -6.85 40.10
C ARG A 46 19.35 -6.48 38.89
N GLY A 47 20.58 -6.03 39.14
CA GLY A 47 21.58 -5.77 38.10
C GLY A 47 21.50 -4.40 37.46
N SER A 48 22.22 -4.28 36.35
CA SER A 48 22.28 -3.11 35.49
C SER A 48 22.42 -3.52 34.02
N ALA A 49 21.94 -2.65 33.15
CA ALA A 49 21.93 -2.89 31.70
C ALA A 49 21.86 -1.57 30.94
N HIS A 50 22.22 -1.64 29.67
CA HIS A 50 21.89 -0.62 28.69
C HIS A 50 20.60 -1.03 27.97
N LEU A 51 19.58 -0.18 28.03
CA LEU A 51 18.34 -0.34 27.29
C LEU A 51 18.31 0.65 26.13
N GLN A 52 17.81 0.21 24.97
CA GLN A 52 17.49 1.11 23.87
C GLN A 52 15.99 1.07 23.58
N LEU A 53 15.33 2.23 23.63
CA LEU A 53 13.95 2.40 23.21
C LEU A 53 13.92 3.23 21.94
N ASP A 54 13.59 2.60 20.80
CA ASP A 54 13.57 3.24 19.48
C ASP A 54 14.84 4.05 19.14
N GLY A 55 15.99 3.67 19.72
CA GLY A 55 17.28 4.29 19.44
C GLY A 55 17.81 5.14 20.59
N ASN A 56 16.93 5.55 21.52
CA ASN A 56 17.32 6.29 22.70
C ASN A 56 17.91 5.34 23.74
N THR A 57 19.18 5.56 24.09
CA THR A 57 19.90 4.69 25.04
C THR A 57 19.69 5.19 26.46
N HIS A 58 19.31 4.28 27.35
CA HIS A 58 19.10 4.51 28.77
C HIS A 58 19.89 3.49 29.56
N ARG A 59 20.78 3.95 30.43
CA ARG A 59 21.40 3.06 31.42
C ARG A 59 20.42 2.83 32.56
N VAL A 60 20.13 1.57 32.86
CA VAL A 60 19.23 1.17 33.94
C VAL A 60 19.98 0.39 35.01
N SER A 61 19.42 0.42 36.21
CA SER A 61 19.92 -0.33 37.35
C SER A 61 18.75 -0.86 38.16
N ARG A 62 19.04 -1.57 39.26
CA ARG A 62 18.02 -2.02 40.21
C ARG A 62 16.99 -0.93 40.51
N PHE A 63 15.73 -1.32 40.38
CA PHE A 63 14.50 -0.54 40.54
C PHE A 63 14.19 0.46 39.43
N SER A 64 14.90 0.43 38.31
CA SER A 64 14.47 1.15 37.12
C SER A 64 13.13 0.59 36.63
N LEU A 65 12.20 1.49 36.36
CA LEU A 65 10.92 1.23 35.73
C LEU A 65 10.93 1.84 34.32
N LEU A 66 10.45 1.05 33.36
CA LEU A 66 10.28 1.44 31.98
C LEU A 66 8.84 1.20 31.56
N HIS A 67 8.34 2.09 30.71
CA HIS A 67 7.11 1.87 29.97
C HIS A 67 7.33 2.15 28.48
N GLY A 68 6.63 1.40 27.64
CA GLY A 68 6.58 1.65 26.22
C GLY A 68 5.32 1.09 25.56
N GLY A 69 5.00 1.64 24.39
CA GLY A 69 3.80 1.32 23.64
C GLY A 69 3.80 -0.05 22.95
N LYS A 70 2.82 -0.25 22.07
CA LYS A 70 2.82 -1.41 21.17
C LYS A 70 3.74 -1.07 19.99
N GLY A 71 4.58 -2.03 19.58
CA GLY A 71 5.32 -1.95 18.32
C GLY A 71 6.66 -1.22 18.38
N PHE A 72 7.02 -0.58 19.50
CA PHE A 72 8.39 -0.06 19.67
C PHE A 72 9.38 -1.21 19.82
N TYR A 73 10.64 -0.91 19.51
CA TYR A 73 11.75 -1.86 19.63
C TYR A 73 12.47 -1.67 20.95
N LEU A 74 12.65 -2.77 21.69
CA LEU A 74 13.48 -2.83 22.88
C LEU A 74 14.77 -3.60 22.58
N ASP A 75 15.89 -2.94 22.84
CA ASP A 75 17.20 -3.56 22.90
C ASP A 75 17.67 -3.59 24.37
N ILE A 76 18.24 -4.70 24.82
CA ILE A 76 18.81 -4.85 26.17
C ILE A 76 20.20 -5.46 26.04
N THR A 77 21.21 -4.81 26.62
CA THR A 77 22.54 -5.39 26.82
C THR A 77 22.82 -5.42 28.31
N ALA A 78 22.98 -6.61 28.89
CA ALA A 78 23.20 -6.79 30.32
C ALA A 78 24.66 -6.46 30.69
N ASP A 79 24.86 -5.45 31.56
CA ASP A 79 26.21 -5.07 32.05
C ASP A 79 26.74 -6.10 33.07
N GLU A 80 25.80 -6.71 33.81
CA GLU A 80 25.97 -7.72 34.84
C GLU A 80 24.71 -8.61 34.88
N LEU A 81 24.60 -9.51 35.87
CA LEU A 81 23.38 -10.28 36.08
C LEU A 81 22.15 -9.37 36.22
N LEU A 82 21.26 -9.42 35.24
CA LEU A 82 20.05 -8.62 35.18
C LEU A 82 18.82 -9.49 35.45
N GLU A 83 17.99 -9.08 36.42
CA GLU A 83 16.66 -9.68 36.64
C GLU A 83 15.60 -8.60 36.51
N TYR A 84 14.53 -8.90 35.78
CA TYR A 84 13.44 -7.98 35.57
C TYR A 84 12.11 -8.70 35.33
N TYR A 85 11.03 -7.97 35.58
CA TYR A 85 9.67 -8.37 35.23
C TYR A 85 9.19 -7.60 34.01
N ILE A 86 8.47 -8.28 33.12
CA ILE A 86 7.73 -7.68 32.01
C ILE A 86 6.24 -7.93 32.23
N ILE A 87 5.43 -6.87 32.13
CA ILE A 87 3.97 -6.91 32.21
C ILE A 87 3.43 -6.38 30.88
N LEU A 88 2.85 -7.26 30.09
CA LEU A 88 2.24 -6.95 28.79
C LEU A 88 0.74 -6.71 28.96
N TYR A 89 0.24 -5.61 28.39
CA TYR A 89 -1.17 -5.27 28.46
C TYR A 89 -1.69 -4.62 27.18
N LYS A 90 -3.01 -4.73 26.97
CA LYS A 90 -3.76 -4.01 25.95
C LYS A 90 -4.71 -3.03 26.62
N ALA A 91 -4.80 -1.83 26.08
CA ALA A 91 -5.73 -0.79 26.49
C ALA A 91 -6.60 -0.37 25.31
N VAL A 92 -7.91 -0.38 25.50
CA VAL A 92 -8.91 0.02 24.49
C VAL A 92 -9.92 0.94 25.16
N LEU A 93 -10.30 2.05 24.54
CA LEU A 93 -11.38 2.90 25.06
C LEU A 93 -12.71 2.13 25.09
N ALA A 94 -13.45 2.22 26.19
CA ALA A 94 -14.79 1.69 26.24
C ALA A 94 -15.72 2.50 25.31
N LEU A 95 -16.40 1.83 24.39
CA LEU A 95 -17.37 2.46 23.49
C LEU A 95 -18.80 2.30 24.04
N PRO A 96 -19.67 3.32 23.95
CA PRO A 96 -19.43 4.63 23.34
C PRO A 96 -18.61 5.57 24.23
N SER A 97 -17.61 6.24 23.65
CA SER A 97 -16.78 7.27 24.33
C SER A 97 -17.14 8.66 23.83
N ARG A 98 -17.01 9.68 24.71
CA ARG A 98 -17.23 11.08 24.32
C ARG A 98 -16.20 11.51 23.26
N GLN A 99 -16.61 12.35 22.31
CA GLN A 99 -15.76 12.78 21.20
C GLN A 99 -14.51 13.55 21.67
N GLU A 100 -14.58 14.24 22.81
CA GLU A 100 -13.44 14.90 23.46
C GLU A 100 -12.41 13.88 23.96
N THR A 101 -12.84 12.78 24.60
CA THR A 101 -11.96 11.67 25.00
C THR A 101 -11.28 11.05 23.80
N ILE A 102 -12.02 10.83 22.70
CA ILE A 102 -11.46 10.25 21.47
C ILE A 102 -10.37 11.17 20.91
N LYS A 103 -10.65 12.48 20.80
CA LYS A 103 -9.65 13.47 20.36
C LYS A 103 -8.44 13.52 21.29
N LEU A 104 -8.65 13.44 22.61
CA LEU A 104 -7.57 13.43 23.59
C LEU A 104 -6.69 12.18 23.43
N MET A 105 -7.29 11.01 23.24
CA MET A 105 -6.59 9.75 22.97
C MET A 105 -5.77 9.82 21.68
N GLU A 106 -6.33 10.40 20.60
CA GLU A 106 -5.62 10.58 19.33
C GLU A 106 -4.39 11.50 19.46
N GLN A 107 -4.48 12.52 20.31
CA GLN A 107 -3.41 13.50 20.49
C GLN A 107 -2.36 13.07 21.53
N HIS A 108 -2.80 12.36 22.56
CA HIS A 108 -2.04 12.14 23.79
C HIS A 108 -2.33 10.74 24.37
N ASN A 109 -2.06 9.68 23.61
CA ASN A 109 -2.25 8.30 24.07
C ASN A 109 -1.21 7.89 25.14
N PRO A 110 -1.55 7.79 26.44
CA PRO A 110 -0.61 7.44 27.50
C PRO A 110 -0.05 6.02 27.34
N PHE A 111 -0.82 5.12 26.71
CA PHE A 111 -0.44 3.72 26.50
C PHE A 111 0.62 3.54 25.42
N GLN A 112 0.95 4.60 24.67
CA GLN A 112 2.02 4.60 23.67
C GLN A 112 3.25 5.39 24.11
N MET A 113 3.18 6.13 25.22
CA MET A 113 4.29 6.98 25.67
C MET A 113 5.46 6.14 26.19
N GLN A 114 6.68 6.63 26.02
CA GLN A 114 7.90 6.01 26.55
C GLN A 114 8.45 6.81 27.71
N TYR A 115 8.83 6.12 28.77
CA TYR A 115 9.55 6.73 29.89
C TYR A 115 10.38 5.68 30.61
N VAL A 116 11.52 6.13 31.14
CA VAL A 116 12.41 5.34 31.98
C VAL A 116 12.77 6.20 33.17
N PHE A 117 12.51 5.72 34.38
CA PHE A 117 12.91 6.41 35.60
C PHE A 117 13.08 5.42 36.75
N LYS A 118 13.63 5.91 37.86
CA LYS A 118 13.74 5.14 39.09
C LYS A 118 12.72 5.68 40.09
N PRO A 119 11.67 4.93 40.48
CA PRO A 119 10.69 5.40 41.45
C PRO A 119 11.33 5.76 42.79
N HIS A 120 10.85 6.82 43.45
CA HIS A 120 11.26 7.19 44.82
C HIS A 120 10.87 6.13 45.84
N TYR A 121 9.72 5.48 45.63
CA TYR A 121 9.21 4.37 46.43
C TYR A 121 9.20 3.10 45.58
N PRO A 122 10.38 2.47 45.37
CA PRO A 122 10.48 1.32 44.47
C PRO A 122 9.92 0.03 45.08
N ILE A 123 9.89 -0.08 46.41
CA ILE A 123 9.50 -1.31 47.12
C ILE A 123 8.00 -1.59 46.97
N SER A 124 7.16 -0.57 47.01
CA SER A 124 5.72 -0.68 46.78
C SER A 124 5.42 -1.15 45.35
N VAL A 125 6.04 -0.53 44.35
CA VAL A 125 5.97 -1.01 42.95
C VAL A 125 6.43 -2.47 42.83
N PHE A 126 7.55 -2.84 43.47
CA PHE A 126 8.05 -4.22 43.51
C PHE A 126 7.03 -5.20 44.13
N HIS A 127 6.36 -4.83 45.23
CA HIS A 127 5.30 -5.63 45.84
C HIS A 127 4.12 -5.84 44.88
N HIS A 128 3.69 -4.80 44.16
CA HIS A 128 2.65 -4.94 43.15
C HIS A 128 3.07 -5.90 42.03
N VAL A 129 4.27 -5.72 41.46
CA VAL A 129 4.81 -6.54 40.37
C VAL A 129 4.91 -8.02 40.77
N THR A 130 5.50 -8.30 41.92
CA THR A 130 5.67 -9.67 42.43
C THR A 130 4.34 -10.32 42.82
N SER A 131 3.41 -9.57 43.41
CA SER A 131 2.06 -10.07 43.72
C SER A 131 1.31 -10.42 42.44
N MET A 132 1.36 -9.55 41.42
CA MET A 132 0.76 -9.86 40.12
C MET A 132 1.40 -11.10 39.49
N SER A 133 2.72 -11.20 39.48
CA SER A 133 3.41 -12.37 38.92
C SER A 133 3.01 -13.66 39.64
N LYS A 134 2.92 -13.63 40.98
CA LYS A 134 2.47 -14.79 41.77
C LYS A 134 1.04 -15.21 41.43
N GLU A 135 0.12 -14.25 41.32
CA GLU A 135 -1.28 -14.54 41.03
C GLU A 135 -1.53 -14.90 39.55
N TRP A 136 -0.72 -14.40 38.62
CA TRP A 136 -0.84 -14.68 37.17
C TRP A 136 -0.68 -16.16 36.82
N HIS A 137 0.16 -16.89 37.56
CA HIS A 137 0.38 -18.32 37.33
C HIS A 137 -0.76 -19.21 37.84
N ARG A 138 -1.78 -18.63 38.49
CA ARG A 138 -2.97 -19.33 38.95
C ARG A 138 -4.06 -19.15 37.89
N SER A 139 -4.44 -20.24 37.21
CA SER A 139 -5.22 -20.21 35.96
C SER A 139 -6.70 -19.81 36.10
N ASP A 140 -7.17 -19.46 37.29
CA ASP A 140 -8.59 -19.21 37.56
C ASP A 140 -9.02 -17.74 37.28
N LEU A 141 -10.33 -17.54 37.10
CA LEU A 141 -10.89 -16.24 36.73
C LEU A 141 -10.81 -15.20 37.86
N LEU A 142 -10.88 -15.64 39.12
CA LEU A 142 -10.82 -14.74 40.27
C LEU A 142 -9.42 -14.14 40.41
N ASN A 143 -8.38 -14.96 40.23
CA ASN A 143 -7.00 -14.48 40.25
C ASN A 143 -6.69 -13.56 39.07
N LYS A 144 -7.26 -13.78 37.88
CA LYS A 144 -7.18 -12.82 36.76
C LYS A 144 -7.80 -11.46 37.11
N LEU A 145 -8.93 -11.45 37.84
CA LEU A 145 -9.53 -10.21 38.34
C LEU A 145 -8.62 -9.54 39.38
N GLN A 146 -8.04 -10.31 40.31
CA GLN A 146 -7.11 -9.80 41.31
C GLN A 146 -5.86 -9.18 40.67
N VAL A 147 -5.26 -9.84 39.67
CA VAL A 147 -4.13 -9.28 38.90
C VAL A 147 -4.51 -7.95 38.27
N LYS A 148 -5.71 -7.86 37.67
CA LYS A 148 -6.20 -6.60 37.09
C LYS A 148 -6.38 -5.50 38.15
N ALA A 149 -6.86 -5.82 39.34
CA ALA A 149 -6.99 -4.86 40.44
C ALA A 149 -5.61 -4.36 40.92
N ILE A 150 -4.64 -5.25 41.12
CA ILE A 150 -3.27 -4.89 41.51
C ILE A 150 -2.60 -4.05 40.42
N PHE A 151 -2.85 -4.36 39.15
CA PHE A 151 -2.31 -3.58 38.03
C PHE A 151 -2.78 -2.12 38.09
N TYR A 152 -4.06 -1.86 38.35
CA TYR A 152 -4.55 -0.48 38.50
C TYR A 152 -3.93 0.24 39.70
N GLN A 153 -3.70 -0.45 40.82
CA GLN A 153 -2.99 0.11 41.97
C GLN A 153 -1.55 0.49 41.60
N MET A 154 -0.85 -0.39 40.88
CA MET A 154 0.50 -0.13 40.39
C MET A 154 0.53 1.08 39.46
N VAL A 155 -0.39 1.16 38.50
CA VAL A 155 -0.47 2.29 37.55
C VAL A 155 -0.73 3.61 38.29
N TYR A 156 -1.65 3.63 39.25
CA TYR A 156 -1.90 4.82 40.08
C TYR A 156 -0.61 5.29 40.76
N GLU A 157 0.12 4.37 41.38
CA GLU A 157 1.37 4.69 42.08
C GLU A 157 2.46 5.20 41.13
N ILE A 158 2.59 4.58 39.95
CA ILE A 158 3.53 5.01 38.91
C ILE A 158 3.22 6.45 38.47
N LEU A 159 1.95 6.75 38.18
CA LEU A 159 1.52 8.07 37.73
C LEU A 159 1.75 9.15 38.81
N GLU A 160 1.46 8.84 40.07
CA GLU A 160 1.74 9.74 41.20
C GLU A 160 3.25 10.00 41.33
N GLN A 161 4.07 8.97 41.26
CA GLN A 161 5.52 9.10 41.37
C GLN A 161 6.14 9.83 40.18
N MET A 162 5.57 9.68 38.97
CA MET A 162 5.98 10.45 37.79
C MET A 162 5.69 11.93 37.96
N GLU A 163 4.52 12.31 38.48
CA GLU A 163 4.17 13.70 38.74
C GLU A 163 5.10 14.31 39.78
N ARG A 164 5.29 13.65 40.93
CA ARG A 164 6.19 14.13 42.01
C ARG A 164 7.63 14.33 41.55
N GLN A 165 8.08 13.52 40.58
CA GLN A 165 9.43 13.58 40.02
C GLN A 165 9.55 14.43 38.77
N ASN A 166 8.44 15.00 38.28
CA ASN A 166 8.38 15.72 37.01
C ASN A 166 8.93 14.88 35.83
N ILE A 167 8.63 13.58 35.80
CA ILE A 167 9.06 12.70 34.71
C ILE A 167 8.31 13.06 33.43
N ILE A 168 9.07 13.41 32.40
CA ILE A 168 8.53 13.75 31.09
C ILE A 168 8.46 12.48 30.25
N ALA A 169 7.24 12.06 29.92
CA ALA A 169 7.03 10.97 28.97
C ALA A 169 7.29 11.44 27.54
N VAL A 170 8.05 10.65 26.78
CA VAL A 170 8.45 10.95 25.41
C VAL A 170 7.53 10.20 24.45
N LYS A 171 7.13 10.84 23.35
CA LYS A 171 6.37 10.16 22.29
C LYS A 171 7.32 9.25 21.49
N PRO A 172 6.87 8.07 21.05
CA PRO A 172 7.68 7.21 20.19
C PRO A 172 8.13 7.97 18.95
N ASP A 173 9.39 7.80 18.56
CA ASP A 173 9.89 8.38 17.32
C ASP A 173 9.50 7.49 16.14
N LEU A 174 8.29 7.75 15.62
CA LEU A 174 7.74 7.02 14.46
C LEU A 174 8.67 7.08 13.24
N VAL A 175 9.45 8.15 13.08
CA VAL A 175 10.39 8.29 11.96
C VAL A 175 11.61 7.41 12.19
N ALA A 176 12.19 7.42 13.40
CA ALA A 176 13.31 6.55 13.72
C ALA A 176 12.94 5.06 13.58
N GLN A 177 11.75 4.68 14.04
CA GLN A 177 11.22 3.32 13.86
C GLN A 177 11.06 2.96 12.37
N ALA A 178 10.45 3.87 11.59
CA ALA A 178 10.26 3.67 10.17
C ALA A 178 11.59 3.57 9.41
N VAL A 179 12.57 4.42 9.74
CA VAL A 179 13.92 4.39 9.16
C VAL A 179 14.59 3.07 9.49
N ARG A 180 14.57 2.62 10.75
CA ARG A 180 15.14 1.33 11.17
C ARG A 180 14.54 0.18 10.37
N TYR A 181 13.21 0.10 10.31
CA TYR A 181 12.52 -0.92 9.54
C TYR A 181 12.92 -0.89 8.06
N ILE A 182 13.01 0.30 7.47
CA ILE A 182 13.48 0.46 6.09
C ILE A 182 14.92 -0.07 5.95
N HIS A 183 15.83 0.21 6.88
CA HIS A 183 17.21 -0.28 6.82
C HIS A 183 17.34 -1.79 6.97
N GLU A 184 16.50 -2.41 7.78
CA GLU A 184 16.50 -3.85 8.00
C GLU A 184 15.88 -4.60 6.82
N HIS A 185 14.80 -4.06 6.26
CA HIS A 185 13.98 -4.72 5.25
C HIS A 185 14.10 -4.11 3.85
N TYR A 186 15.10 -3.25 3.57
CA TYR A 186 15.17 -2.53 2.29
C TYR A 186 15.18 -3.43 1.06
N ARG A 187 15.54 -4.71 1.19
CA ARG A 187 15.54 -5.70 0.09
C ARG A 187 14.16 -6.27 -0.22
N GLU A 188 13.21 -6.12 0.70
CA GLU A 188 11.87 -6.67 0.61
C GLU A 188 10.90 -5.68 -0.06
N PRO A 189 9.76 -6.14 -0.60
CA PRO A 189 8.73 -5.26 -1.13
C PRO A 189 8.04 -4.47 0.01
N ILE A 190 8.62 -3.31 0.38
CA ILE A 190 8.04 -2.39 1.36
C ILE A 190 7.09 -1.41 0.65
N THR A 191 5.84 -1.36 1.12
CA THR A 191 4.87 -0.31 0.75
C THR A 191 4.62 0.64 1.92
N LEU A 192 3.91 1.74 1.67
CA LEU A 192 3.54 2.66 2.74
C LEU A 192 2.60 1.97 3.73
N GLU A 193 1.70 1.13 3.23
CA GLU A 193 0.74 0.35 4.02
C GLU A 193 1.49 -0.61 4.95
N THR A 194 2.53 -1.30 4.46
CA THR A 194 3.37 -2.17 5.29
C THR A 194 4.04 -1.40 6.43
N LEU A 195 4.54 -0.19 6.15
CA LEU A 195 5.11 0.69 7.20
C LEU A 195 4.06 1.10 8.23
N LEU A 196 2.85 1.44 7.80
CA LEU A 196 1.78 1.87 8.71
C LEU A 196 1.28 0.74 9.61
N GLU A 197 1.14 -0.48 9.05
CA GLU A 197 0.83 -1.68 9.82
C GLU A 197 1.92 -1.98 10.86
N HIS A 198 3.19 -1.86 10.47
CA HIS A 198 4.32 -2.07 11.37
C HIS A 198 4.41 -1.02 12.48
N LEU A 199 4.09 0.24 12.19
CA LEU A 199 4.24 1.35 13.13
C LEU A 199 2.96 1.62 13.94
N SER A 200 1.84 0.95 13.63
CA SER A 200 0.53 1.17 14.25
C SER A 200 0.12 2.66 14.27
N CYS A 201 0.42 3.39 13.20
CA CYS A 201 0.13 4.82 13.06
C CYS A 201 -0.63 5.13 11.76
N SER A 202 -1.23 6.32 11.65
CA SER A 202 -1.95 6.70 10.44
C SER A 202 -1.02 7.26 9.36
N SER A 203 -1.41 7.10 8.08
CA SER A 203 -0.67 7.60 6.92
C SER A 203 -0.29 9.08 7.05
N ARG A 204 -1.26 9.91 7.45
CA ARG A 204 -1.07 11.35 7.65
C ARG A 204 -0.02 11.66 8.73
N GLN A 205 -0.01 10.91 9.84
CA GLN A 205 0.94 11.12 10.94
C GLN A 205 2.36 10.79 10.49
N LEU A 206 2.58 9.63 9.87
CA LEU A 206 3.90 9.19 9.41
C LEU A 206 4.45 10.13 8.34
N LEU A 207 3.68 10.43 7.29
CA LEU A 207 4.14 11.28 6.18
C LEU A 207 4.50 12.69 6.66
N ARG A 208 3.69 13.28 7.56
CA ARG A 208 3.98 14.59 8.13
C ARG A 208 5.24 14.57 8.99
N ALA A 209 5.42 13.53 9.81
CA ALA A 209 6.60 13.39 10.67
C ALA A 209 7.88 13.19 9.83
N PHE A 210 7.84 12.32 8.82
CA PHE A 210 8.95 12.03 7.92
C PHE A 210 9.36 13.26 7.10
N LYS A 211 8.38 14.01 6.55
CA LYS A 211 8.66 15.26 5.84
C LYS A 211 9.25 16.33 6.76
N LYS A 212 8.88 16.35 8.03
CA LYS A 212 9.40 17.30 9.02
C LYS A 212 10.85 16.98 9.43
N GLN A 213 11.16 15.70 9.70
CA GLN A 213 12.48 15.30 10.20
C GLN A 213 13.48 14.94 9.09
N VAL A 214 13.07 14.16 8.10
CA VAL A 214 13.93 13.61 7.03
C VAL A 214 13.83 14.42 5.72
N ARG A 215 12.81 15.29 5.58
CA ARG A 215 12.52 16.12 4.39
C ARG A 215 12.17 15.34 3.12
N THR A 216 11.90 14.05 3.21
CA THR A 216 11.47 13.18 2.09
C THR A 216 10.25 12.36 2.49
N SER A 217 9.68 11.60 1.55
CA SER A 217 8.72 10.55 1.88
C SER A 217 9.44 9.26 2.34
N PRO A 218 8.79 8.36 3.09
CA PRO A 218 9.37 7.08 3.48
C PRO A 218 9.77 6.22 2.27
N ILE A 219 8.97 6.23 1.20
CA ILE A 219 9.25 5.46 -0.02
C ILE A 219 10.41 6.08 -0.80
N ASP A 220 10.49 7.40 -0.90
CA ASP A 220 11.65 8.06 -1.50
C ASP A 220 12.93 7.79 -0.72
N TYR A 221 12.83 7.76 0.62
CA TYR A 221 13.96 7.41 1.48
C TYR A 221 14.43 5.96 1.23
N LEU A 222 13.50 5.02 1.11
CA LEU A 222 13.81 3.64 0.72
C LEU A 222 14.51 3.58 -0.64
N ILE A 223 14.01 4.29 -1.66
CA ILE A 223 14.62 4.32 -2.99
C ILE A 223 16.04 4.86 -2.89
N GLN A 224 16.26 5.98 -2.20
CA GLN A 224 17.60 6.55 -2.00
C GLN A 224 18.54 5.58 -1.28
N LEU A 225 18.06 4.88 -0.27
CA LEU A 225 18.83 3.85 0.43
C LEU A 225 19.23 2.72 -0.52
N ARG A 226 18.28 2.22 -1.32
CA ARG A 226 18.55 1.19 -2.34
C ARG A 226 19.56 1.67 -3.38
N MET A 227 19.46 2.92 -3.84
CA MET A 227 20.43 3.50 -4.79
C MET A 227 21.83 3.62 -4.18
N SER A 228 21.91 4.03 -2.91
CA SER A 228 23.17 4.07 -2.17
C SER A 228 23.83 2.69 -2.06
N LYS A 229 23.07 1.66 -1.70
CA LYS A 229 23.54 0.27 -1.66
C LYS A 229 23.93 -0.26 -3.04
N ALA A 230 23.15 0.07 -4.08
CA ALA A 230 23.47 -0.31 -5.46
C ALA A 230 24.78 0.32 -5.94
N LYS A 231 25.03 1.60 -5.62
CA LYS A 231 26.31 2.27 -5.91
C LYS A 231 27.48 1.57 -5.24
N GLN A 232 27.32 1.17 -3.97
CA GLN A 232 28.37 0.41 -3.27
C GLN A 232 28.69 -0.89 -4.02
N LEU A 233 27.68 -1.68 -4.38
CA LEU A 233 27.86 -2.94 -5.09
C LEU A 233 28.45 -2.76 -6.50
N LEU A 234 28.02 -1.73 -7.24
CA LEU A 234 28.57 -1.42 -8.57
C LEU A 234 30.08 -1.14 -8.54
N LEU A 235 30.59 -0.60 -7.43
CA LEU A 235 31.99 -0.23 -7.26
C LEU A 235 32.82 -1.33 -6.59
N SER A 236 32.22 -2.12 -5.71
CA SER A 236 32.94 -3.12 -4.93
C SER A 236 32.90 -4.53 -5.50
N THR A 237 32.03 -4.82 -6.48
CA THR A 237 31.87 -6.16 -7.03
C THR A 237 31.73 -6.20 -8.56
N ASP A 238 31.88 -7.40 -9.11
CA ASP A 238 31.65 -7.72 -10.52
C ASP A 238 30.27 -8.30 -10.80
N PHE A 239 29.31 -8.06 -9.89
CA PHE A 239 27.93 -8.50 -10.09
C PHE A 239 27.31 -7.89 -11.33
N THR A 240 26.50 -8.69 -11.99
CA THR A 240 25.66 -8.26 -13.11
C THR A 240 24.60 -7.28 -12.62
N LEU A 241 24.06 -6.46 -13.53
CA LEU A 241 22.99 -5.52 -13.19
C LEU A 241 21.73 -6.21 -12.64
N LYS A 242 21.46 -7.44 -13.09
CA LYS A 242 20.34 -8.24 -12.59
C LYS A 242 20.55 -8.64 -11.12
N GLU A 243 21.73 -9.18 -10.80
CA GLU A 243 22.08 -9.55 -9.42
C GLU A 243 22.07 -8.34 -8.48
N ILE A 244 22.59 -7.20 -8.95
CA ILE A 244 22.56 -5.96 -8.16
C ILE A 244 21.11 -5.52 -7.92
N ALA A 245 20.27 -5.49 -8.97
CA ALA A 245 18.86 -5.12 -8.84
C ALA A 245 18.14 -6.01 -7.83
N GLU A 246 18.29 -7.33 -7.93
CA GLU A 246 17.69 -8.30 -7.00
C GLU A 246 18.20 -8.09 -5.56
N SER A 247 19.52 -7.89 -5.38
CA SER A 247 20.14 -7.71 -4.06
C SER A 247 19.72 -6.43 -3.31
N VAL A 248 19.23 -5.42 -4.04
CA VAL A 248 18.71 -4.17 -3.47
C VAL A 248 17.18 -4.09 -3.48
N GLY A 249 16.49 -5.16 -3.88
CA GLY A 249 15.03 -5.29 -3.77
C GLY A 249 14.23 -4.87 -5.00
N TYR A 250 14.81 -4.96 -6.19
CA TYR A 250 14.11 -4.81 -7.48
C TYR A 250 14.10 -6.14 -8.23
N THR A 251 12.91 -6.57 -8.67
CA THR A 251 12.73 -7.80 -9.47
C THR A 251 13.09 -7.60 -10.94
N ASP A 252 12.90 -6.38 -11.47
CA ASP A 252 13.22 -6.03 -12.85
C ASP A 252 14.45 -5.12 -12.94
N SER A 253 15.51 -5.65 -13.56
CA SER A 253 16.76 -4.94 -13.83
C SER A 253 16.60 -3.71 -14.74
N TYR A 254 15.61 -3.71 -15.64
CA TYR A 254 15.32 -2.58 -16.53
C TYR A 254 14.64 -1.45 -15.76
N TYR A 255 13.65 -1.79 -14.93
CA TYR A 255 13.03 -0.84 -14.01
C TYR A 255 14.06 -0.24 -13.04
N PHE A 256 14.91 -1.08 -12.43
CA PHE A 256 16.02 -0.63 -11.58
C PHE A 256 16.92 0.38 -12.32
N SER A 257 17.32 0.07 -13.56
CA SER A 257 18.18 0.94 -14.35
C SER A 257 17.55 2.30 -14.65
N ARG A 258 16.23 2.34 -14.91
CA ARG A 258 15.47 3.59 -15.07
C ARG A 258 15.43 4.41 -13.79
N ILE A 259 15.16 3.77 -12.66
CA ILE A 259 15.11 4.44 -11.35
C ILE A 259 16.49 4.96 -10.95
N PHE A 260 17.54 4.16 -11.15
CA PHE A 260 18.92 4.57 -10.91
C PHE A 260 19.29 5.81 -11.73
N LYS A 261 18.98 5.81 -13.03
CA LYS A 261 19.20 6.98 -13.89
C LYS A 261 18.39 8.20 -13.44
N LYS A 262 17.18 8.01 -12.93
CA LYS A 262 16.35 9.11 -12.40
C LYS A 262 16.98 9.77 -11.17
N TYR A 263 17.56 9.00 -10.25
CA TYR A 263 18.12 9.54 -9.00
C TYR A 263 19.59 9.96 -9.10
N GLU A 264 20.40 9.27 -9.91
CA GLU A 264 21.84 9.53 -10.04
C GLU A 264 22.19 10.30 -11.33
N GLY A 265 21.23 10.50 -12.24
CA GLY A 265 21.41 11.21 -13.51
C GLY A 265 22.07 10.39 -14.64
N VAL A 266 22.73 9.28 -14.29
CA VAL A 266 23.43 8.38 -15.23
C VAL A 266 22.97 6.94 -15.08
N SER A 267 23.15 6.11 -16.11
CA SER A 267 22.82 4.69 -16.02
C SER A 267 23.79 3.95 -15.09
N PRO A 268 23.38 2.82 -14.48
CA PRO A 268 24.28 1.99 -13.66
C PRO A 268 25.58 1.61 -14.37
N THR A 269 25.51 1.25 -15.66
CA THR A 269 26.68 0.87 -16.47
C THR A 269 27.62 2.05 -16.66
N SER A 270 27.09 3.22 -17.07
CA SER A 270 27.91 4.42 -17.25
C SER A 270 28.50 4.91 -15.93
N PHE A 271 27.79 4.72 -14.81
CA PHE A 271 28.32 5.00 -13.47
C PHE A 271 29.53 4.11 -13.14
N LYS A 272 29.45 2.79 -13.38
CA LYS A 272 30.57 1.85 -13.18
C LYS A 272 31.75 2.15 -14.10
N GLU A 273 31.50 2.41 -15.38
CA GLU A 273 32.56 2.76 -16.35
C GLU A 273 33.28 4.06 -16.00
N ALA A 274 32.54 5.10 -15.60
CA ALA A 274 33.12 6.37 -15.21
C ALA A 274 34.02 6.23 -13.97
N ALA A 275 33.61 5.42 -12.99
CA ALA A 275 34.41 5.14 -11.80
C ALA A 275 35.68 4.35 -12.13
N LEU A 276 35.58 3.31 -12.96
CA LEU A 276 36.74 2.52 -13.43
C LEU A 276 37.76 3.37 -14.20
N GLN A 277 37.28 4.27 -15.08
CA GLN A 277 38.15 5.21 -15.79
C GLN A 277 38.82 6.21 -14.84
N GLN A 278 38.14 6.64 -13.78
CA GLN A 278 38.68 7.54 -12.77
C GLN A 278 39.77 6.87 -11.92
N GLU A 279 39.60 5.60 -11.55
CA GLU A 279 40.65 4.80 -10.90
C GLU A 279 41.85 4.55 -11.81
N GLN A 280 41.63 4.20 -13.08
CA GLN A 280 42.71 4.04 -14.05
C GLN A 280 43.50 5.34 -14.29
N ARG A 281 42.83 6.50 -14.29
CA ARG A 281 43.50 7.81 -14.37
C ARG A 281 44.32 8.13 -13.12
N ARG A 282 43.85 7.73 -11.93
CA ARG A 282 44.62 7.88 -10.67
C ARG A 282 45.86 6.98 -10.64
N ASN A 283 45.77 5.79 -11.21
CA ASN A 283 46.84 4.79 -11.17
C ASN A 283 47.76 4.81 -12.41
N ASN A 284 47.60 5.77 -13.33
CA ASN A 284 48.47 5.91 -14.48
C ASN A 284 49.70 6.79 -14.15
N PRO A 285 50.93 6.24 -14.14
CA PRO A 285 52.14 6.98 -13.81
C PRO A 285 52.35 8.22 -14.68
N SER A 286 51.90 8.20 -15.93
CA SER A 286 52.08 9.33 -16.85
C SER A 286 51.28 10.58 -16.46
N PHE A 287 50.24 10.43 -15.64
CA PHE A 287 49.42 11.54 -15.14
C PHE A 287 49.83 12.01 -13.74
N VAL A 288 50.64 11.23 -13.01
CA VAL A 288 51.10 11.54 -11.65
C VAL A 288 52.40 12.38 -11.64
N PHE A 289 53.14 12.45 -12.75
CA PHE A 289 54.34 13.30 -12.83
C PHE A 289 54.02 14.77 -13.16
N ARG A 290 53.82 15.59 -12.12
CA ARG A 290 53.83 17.07 -12.22
C ARG A 290 55.22 17.68 -12.45
N SER A 291 56.25 16.87 -12.68
CA SER A 291 57.57 17.35 -13.10
C SER A 291 58.30 16.23 -13.85
N PRO A 292 58.31 16.24 -15.18
CA PRO A 292 59.21 15.34 -15.90
C PRO A 292 60.65 15.80 -15.64
N ILE A 293 61.49 14.91 -15.12
CA ILE A 293 62.93 15.14 -14.89
C ILE A 293 63.66 15.48 -16.21
N VAL A 294 63.04 15.25 -17.37
CA VAL A 294 63.61 15.58 -18.68
C VAL A 294 62.66 16.45 -19.49
N ALA A 295 63.12 17.65 -19.86
CA ALA A 295 62.41 18.56 -20.74
C ALA A 295 62.26 17.96 -22.14
N ARG A 296 61.04 17.89 -22.68
CA ARG A 296 60.81 17.56 -24.08
C ARG A 296 61.25 18.71 -24.98
N ARG A 297 62.54 18.72 -25.32
CA ARG A 297 63.06 19.29 -26.56
C ARG A 297 64.06 18.32 -27.14
N GLN A 298 63.73 17.71 -28.27
CA GLN A 298 64.77 17.33 -29.22
C GLN A 298 64.40 17.85 -30.59
N GLN A 299 65.24 18.80 -31.03
CA GLN A 299 65.40 19.22 -32.39
C GLN A 299 65.96 18.07 -33.24
N ARG A 300 65.66 18.19 -34.53
CA ARG A 300 66.18 17.43 -35.68
C ARG A 300 67.71 17.32 -35.66
N TYR A 301 68.21 16.16 -36.08
CA TYR A 301 69.47 16.06 -36.82
C TYR A 301 69.18 15.50 -38.22
N ILE A 302 69.53 16.30 -39.21
CA ILE A 302 69.78 15.92 -40.60
C ILE A 302 71.30 15.96 -40.74
N GLY A 303 71.92 15.01 -41.43
CA GLY A 303 73.27 15.20 -41.97
C GLY A 303 74.20 13.98 -41.95
N ASN A 304 74.13 13.23 -43.05
CA ASN A 304 75.20 12.56 -43.80
C ASN A 304 76.01 11.37 -43.25
N GLU A 305 75.93 10.32 -44.09
CA GLU A 305 77.00 9.51 -44.70
C GLU A 305 77.50 8.23 -44.01
N PHE A 306 77.27 7.13 -44.76
CA PHE A 306 77.77 5.74 -44.69
C PHE A 306 77.06 4.70 -43.80
N GLU A 307 76.26 3.87 -44.49
CA GLU A 307 76.07 2.39 -44.33
C GLU A 307 75.44 1.84 -43.02
N ASN A 308 74.62 0.78 -42.97
CA ASN A 308 74.07 -0.23 -43.89
C ASN A 308 72.83 -0.84 -43.15
N HIS A 309 71.64 -0.93 -43.74
CA HIS A 309 71.10 -2.02 -44.58
C HIS A 309 70.40 -3.17 -43.79
N TYR A 310 69.33 -3.72 -44.38
CA TYR A 310 68.28 -4.62 -43.82
C TYR A 310 67.23 -3.87 -42.98
N GLN A 311 66.00 -3.58 -43.43
CA GLN A 311 65.04 -4.47 -44.05
C GLN A 311 64.03 -3.68 -44.92
N TYR A 312 64.34 -3.53 -46.21
CA TYR A 312 63.33 -3.57 -47.27
C TYR A 312 63.46 -4.95 -47.93
N LYS A 313 62.59 -5.89 -47.54
CA LYS A 313 62.16 -6.98 -48.43
C LYS A 313 60.65 -7.15 -48.27
N ARG A 314 59.94 -6.59 -49.25
CA ARG A 314 58.60 -6.98 -49.69
C ARG A 314 58.70 -8.35 -50.34
N GLU A 315 57.63 -9.13 -50.25
CA GLU A 315 57.07 -10.12 -51.22
C GLU A 315 56.18 -11.09 -50.41
N GLY A 316 54.92 -11.42 -50.74
CA GLY A 316 54.06 -11.10 -51.88
C GLY A 316 52.68 -10.62 -51.41
N GLU A 317 52.05 -9.69 -52.12
CA GLU A 317 51.31 -9.82 -53.38
C GLU A 317 49.80 -9.91 -53.14
N ILE A 318 49.14 -8.76 -52.94
CA ILE A 318 48.19 -8.03 -53.83
C ILE A 318 46.72 -8.60 -53.80
N PRO A 319 45.69 -7.88 -54.32
CA PRO A 319 44.82 -6.95 -53.58
C PRO A 319 43.31 -7.27 -53.69
N MET A 320 42.44 -6.58 -52.95
CA MET A 320 41.14 -6.19 -53.55
C MET A 320 40.41 -5.01 -52.86
N TYR A 321 40.27 -3.95 -53.67
CA TYR A 321 39.18 -2.96 -53.73
C TYR A 321 39.00 -1.84 -52.69
N ARG A 322 39.52 -0.66 -53.07
CA ARG A 322 38.97 0.68 -52.82
C ARG A 322 37.56 0.84 -53.42
N LYS A 323 36.64 1.47 -52.68
CA LYS A 323 36.10 2.80 -53.04
C LYS A 323 35.18 3.35 -51.94
N SER A 324 35.49 4.57 -51.53
CA SER A 324 34.63 5.48 -50.77
C SER A 324 33.29 5.73 -51.47
N ARG A 325 32.22 5.88 -50.70
CA ARG A 325 31.14 6.81 -51.07
C ARG A 325 30.86 7.78 -49.93
N THR A 326 31.02 9.03 -50.31
CA THR A 326 30.72 10.28 -49.65
C THR A 326 29.21 10.51 -49.48
N THR A 327 28.91 11.48 -48.62
CA THR A 327 27.74 12.38 -48.59
C THR A 327 26.39 11.83 -48.12
N MET A 328 26.17 11.81 -46.80
CA MET A 328 24.83 11.93 -46.19
C MET A 328 24.54 13.34 -45.65
N ALA A 329 25.57 14.18 -45.51
CA ALA A 329 25.43 15.58 -45.08
C ALA A 329 24.94 16.52 -46.20
N ALA A 330 25.18 16.17 -47.48
CA ALA A 330 24.75 16.99 -48.61
C ALA A 330 23.26 16.79 -48.96
N THR A 331 22.68 15.63 -48.65
CA THR A 331 21.24 15.33 -48.83
C THR A 331 20.38 16.02 -47.77
N LEU A 332 20.86 16.10 -46.52
CA LEU A 332 20.16 16.82 -45.44
C LEU A 332 20.15 18.34 -45.66
N LEU A 333 21.19 18.91 -46.26
CA LEU A 333 21.24 20.35 -46.56
C LEU A 333 20.36 20.73 -47.76
N PHE A 334 20.11 19.81 -48.71
CA PHE A 334 19.22 20.06 -49.86
C PHE A 334 17.74 19.96 -49.48
N CYS A 335 17.37 19.14 -48.49
CA CYS A 335 15.99 19.04 -48.00
C CYS A 335 15.56 20.23 -47.13
N PHE A 336 16.48 20.91 -46.44
CA PHE A 336 16.13 22.03 -45.56
C PHE A 336 15.85 23.33 -46.33
N VAL A 337 16.41 23.49 -47.53
CA VAL A 337 16.20 24.67 -48.38
C VAL A 337 14.88 24.60 -49.15
N LEU A 338 14.31 23.40 -49.37
CA LEU A 338 13.01 23.22 -50.02
C LEU A 338 11.80 23.49 -49.11
N PHE A 339 11.97 23.50 -47.78
CA PHE A 339 10.87 23.78 -46.82
C PHE A 339 10.67 25.28 -46.51
N LEU A 340 11.59 26.16 -46.92
CA LEU A 340 11.55 27.60 -46.60
C LEU A 340 11.06 28.49 -47.76
N SER A 341 10.61 27.92 -48.88
CA SER A 341 9.96 28.68 -49.95
C SER A 341 8.66 28.00 -50.44
N ALA A 342 7.62 28.01 -49.60
CA ALA A 342 6.27 27.84 -50.08
C ALA A 342 5.28 28.59 -49.18
N CYS A 343 4.78 29.69 -49.75
CA CYS A 343 3.51 30.36 -49.46
C CYS A 343 3.48 31.33 -48.27
N SER A 344 4.01 32.51 -48.56
CA SER A 344 3.41 33.80 -48.19
C SER A 344 2.06 34.08 -48.88
N THR A 345 1.33 35.05 -48.32
CA THR A 345 0.18 35.85 -48.84
C THR A 345 -1.24 35.26 -48.65
N GLY A 346 -2.25 36.01 -48.20
CA GLY A 346 -2.43 37.44 -47.83
C GLY A 346 -3.56 37.57 -46.79
N GLY A 347 -3.58 38.62 -45.95
CA GLY A 347 -4.45 39.82 -46.11
C GLY A 347 -5.91 39.53 -45.72
N THR A 348 -6.57 40.16 -44.74
CA THR A 348 -6.69 41.60 -44.47
C THR A 348 -7.46 41.88 -43.16
N ASN A 349 -7.06 42.98 -42.49
CA ASN A 349 -7.84 44.03 -41.82
C ASN A 349 -8.89 43.69 -40.72
N VAL A 350 -8.73 44.25 -39.51
CA VAL A 350 -9.33 45.52 -39.02
C VAL A 350 -9.20 45.58 -37.48
N THR A 351 -8.65 46.70 -36.98
CA THR A 351 -8.51 47.15 -35.57
C THR A 351 -9.88 47.36 -34.88
N PRO A 352 -10.03 47.44 -33.53
CA PRO A 352 -9.48 48.58 -32.77
C PRO A 352 -8.96 48.27 -31.36
N THR A 353 -8.02 49.10 -30.94
CA THR A 353 -7.68 49.44 -29.56
C THR A 353 -8.61 50.56 -29.08
N SER A 354 -9.09 50.52 -27.83
CA SER A 354 -9.01 51.66 -26.88
C SER A 354 -9.77 51.42 -25.58
N ASN A 355 -9.07 51.72 -24.48
CA ASN A 355 -9.56 51.97 -23.12
C ASN A 355 -10.64 53.06 -23.05
N SER A 356 -11.55 52.97 -22.05
CA SER A 356 -11.78 54.03 -21.05
C SER A 356 -12.91 53.70 -20.06
N THR A 357 -12.55 53.65 -18.77
CA THR A 357 -13.13 54.32 -17.60
C THR A 357 -14.66 54.56 -17.47
N SER A 358 -15.24 53.92 -16.44
CA SER A 358 -16.15 54.43 -15.39
C SER A 358 -17.16 55.55 -15.67
N THR A 359 -18.45 55.29 -15.35
CA THR A 359 -19.25 56.07 -14.38
C THR A 359 -20.54 55.35 -13.98
N ASN A 360 -20.87 55.44 -12.69
CA ASN A 360 -22.14 55.07 -12.07
C ASN A 360 -23.33 55.82 -12.66
N ASN A 361 -24.48 55.16 -12.75
CA ASN A 361 -25.76 55.74 -12.32
C ASN A 361 -26.84 54.68 -12.05
N VAL A 362 -27.69 55.02 -11.09
CA VAL A 362 -28.64 54.17 -10.37
C VAL A 362 -30.07 54.41 -10.88
N ALA A 363 -30.83 53.30 -10.93
CA ALA A 363 -32.27 53.12 -10.73
C ALA A 363 -33.34 53.39 -11.81
N THR A 364 -34.18 52.34 -11.91
CA THR A 364 -35.66 52.27 -11.96
C THR A 364 -36.42 52.14 -13.29
N SER A 365 -36.92 50.90 -13.45
CA SER A 365 -38.29 50.47 -13.84
C SER A 365 -38.86 50.79 -15.22
N ALA A 366 -39.03 49.75 -16.05
CA ALA A 366 -40.34 49.26 -16.51
C ALA A 366 -40.18 47.98 -17.35
N SER A 367 -41.01 46.97 -17.08
CA SER A 367 -41.22 45.78 -17.94
C SER A 367 -42.16 46.16 -19.10
N PRO A 368 -42.07 45.50 -20.28
CA PRO A 368 -43.03 44.40 -20.49
C PRO A 368 -42.55 43.21 -21.35
N ALA A 369 -43.12 42.06 -21.00
CA ALA A 369 -43.63 40.98 -21.86
C ALA A 369 -42.66 40.08 -22.65
N ALA A 370 -42.66 38.83 -22.18
CA ALA A 370 -42.15 37.58 -22.71
C ALA A 370 -42.36 37.32 -24.22
N SER A 371 -41.37 36.61 -24.79
CA SER A 371 -41.56 35.57 -25.81
C SER A 371 -40.82 34.31 -25.32
N PRO A 372 -41.33 33.10 -25.62
CA PRO A 372 -41.01 31.90 -24.86
C PRO A 372 -39.67 31.32 -25.29
N SER A 373 -38.66 31.40 -24.43
CA SER A 373 -37.51 30.51 -24.49
C SER A 373 -37.92 29.19 -23.84
N THR A 374 -37.96 28.13 -24.64
CA THR A 374 -37.94 26.74 -24.19
C THR A 374 -36.89 26.55 -23.11
N ASP A 375 -37.34 26.38 -21.87
CA ASP A 375 -36.54 25.90 -20.75
C ASP A 375 -36.02 24.51 -21.11
N VAL A 376 -34.75 24.44 -21.52
CA VAL A 376 -33.95 23.24 -21.26
C VAL A 376 -33.60 23.33 -19.79
N SER A 377 -34.37 22.65 -18.95
CA SER A 377 -33.99 22.42 -17.56
C SER A 377 -32.65 21.70 -17.55
N ASN A 378 -31.55 22.46 -17.43
CA ASN A 378 -30.23 21.92 -17.12
C ASN A 378 -30.27 21.41 -15.68
N ASP A 379 -30.79 20.20 -15.52
CA ASP A 379 -30.97 19.56 -14.23
C ASP A 379 -29.61 19.37 -13.58
N THR A 380 -29.34 20.21 -12.59
CA THR A 380 -28.06 20.32 -11.91
C THR A 380 -28.20 19.57 -10.60
N ARG A 381 -27.40 18.52 -10.41
CA ARG A 381 -27.42 17.67 -9.22
C ARG A 381 -26.07 17.73 -8.49
N VAL A 382 -26.13 17.78 -7.16
CA VAL A 382 -24.93 17.74 -6.30
C VAL A 382 -24.80 16.34 -5.75
N ILE A 383 -23.74 15.64 -6.16
CA ILE A 383 -23.45 14.27 -5.74
C ILE A 383 -22.49 14.32 -4.55
N LYS A 384 -22.89 13.70 -3.44
CA LYS A 384 -22.02 13.48 -2.28
C LYS A 384 -21.26 12.18 -2.47
N HIS A 385 -19.94 12.24 -2.37
CA HIS A 385 -19.08 11.08 -2.58
C HIS A 385 -17.88 11.11 -1.62
N ALA A 386 -17.04 10.07 -1.65
CA ALA A 386 -16.00 9.85 -0.63
C ALA A 386 -14.90 10.94 -0.56
N MET A 387 -14.81 11.78 -1.59
CA MET A 387 -13.82 12.86 -1.70
C MET A 387 -14.44 14.26 -1.58
N GLY A 388 -15.74 14.36 -1.28
CA GLY A 388 -16.45 15.63 -1.09
C GLY A 388 -17.79 15.69 -1.81
N GLU A 389 -18.08 16.84 -2.42
CA GLU A 389 -19.28 17.08 -3.23
C GLU A 389 -18.86 17.48 -4.64
N GLU A 390 -19.57 16.97 -5.64
CA GLU A 390 -19.36 17.29 -7.06
C GLU A 390 -20.69 17.67 -7.71
N THR A 391 -20.68 18.75 -8.48
CA THR A 391 -21.89 19.23 -9.17
C THR A 391 -21.89 18.72 -10.60
N LEU A 392 -22.90 17.93 -10.96
CA LEU A 392 -23.09 17.39 -12.30
C LEU A 392 -24.31 18.05 -12.97
N THR A 393 -24.19 18.35 -14.26
CA THR A 393 -25.26 18.95 -15.06
C THR A 393 -25.67 18.00 -16.18
N GLY A 394 -26.95 17.66 -16.29
CA GLY A 394 -27.46 16.75 -17.34
C GLY A 394 -26.92 15.31 -17.20
N ALA A 395 -27.29 14.42 -18.13
CA ALA A 395 -26.82 13.03 -18.11
C ALA A 395 -25.40 12.92 -18.74
N PRO A 396 -24.41 12.31 -18.08
CA PRO A 396 -23.08 12.09 -18.64
C PRO A 396 -23.15 11.11 -19.82
N GLU A 397 -22.49 11.43 -20.93
CA GLU A 397 -22.45 10.60 -22.14
C GLU A 397 -21.09 9.91 -22.34
N ARG A 398 -20.01 10.48 -21.79
CA ARG A 398 -18.62 10.05 -21.99
C ARG A 398 -17.98 9.67 -20.67
N VAL A 399 -18.42 8.56 -20.12
CA VAL A 399 -17.99 8.11 -18.79
C VAL A 399 -16.72 7.27 -18.87
N VAL A 400 -15.76 7.58 -17.99
CA VAL A 400 -14.61 6.71 -17.70
C VAL A 400 -14.79 6.07 -16.33
N ILE A 401 -14.57 4.75 -16.24
CA ILE A 401 -14.74 3.98 -15.01
C ILE A 401 -13.43 3.32 -14.58
N LEU A 402 -13.05 3.49 -13.31
CA LEU A 402 -11.75 3.08 -12.78
C LEU A 402 -11.83 1.86 -11.84
N THR A 403 -12.95 1.14 -11.82
CA THR A 403 -13.14 -0.10 -11.06
C THR A 403 -13.84 -1.17 -11.90
N ASN A 404 -13.55 -2.43 -11.62
CA ASN A 404 -14.26 -3.55 -12.27
C ASN A 404 -15.74 -3.61 -11.85
N GLU A 405 -16.04 -3.44 -10.56
CA GLU A 405 -17.43 -3.46 -10.04
C GLU A 405 -18.29 -2.33 -10.63
N GLY A 406 -17.71 -1.13 -10.77
CA GLY A 406 -18.41 -0.01 -11.38
C GLY A 406 -18.56 -0.16 -12.88
N THR A 407 -17.69 -0.94 -13.55
CA THR A 407 -17.86 -1.26 -14.98
C THR A 407 -19.14 -2.05 -15.19
N GLU A 408 -19.40 -3.05 -14.34
CA GLU A 408 -20.68 -3.79 -14.37
C GLU A 408 -21.87 -2.90 -14.03
N ALA A 409 -21.71 -1.99 -13.07
CA ALA A 409 -22.79 -1.04 -12.73
C ALA A 409 -23.19 -0.16 -13.93
N LEU A 410 -22.20 0.35 -14.67
CA LEU A 410 -22.45 1.12 -15.90
C LEU A 410 -23.22 0.29 -16.92
N LEU A 411 -22.75 -0.94 -17.20
CA LEU A 411 -23.39 -1.82 -18.17
C LEU A 411 -24.83 -2.17 -17.76
N ALA A 412 -25.08 -2.44 -16.48
CA ALA A 412 -26.41 -2.71 -15.94
C ALA A 412 -27.36 -1.51 -16.07
N LEU A 413 -26.83 -0.28 -16.02
CA LEU A 413 -27.57 0.97 -16.23
C LEU A 413 -27.68 1.36 -17.72
N GLY A 414 -27.22 0.50 -18.64
CA GLY A 414 -27.24 0.74 -20.08
C GLY A 414 -26.22 1.78 -20.57
N ILE A 415 -25.19 2.08 -19.76
CA ILE A 415 -24.12 3.02 -20.11
C ILE A 415 -22.88 2.23 -20.53
N LYS A 416 -22.42 2.44 -21.77
CA LYS A 416 -21.14 1.91 -22.23
C LYS A 416 -20.03 2.93 -21.98
N PRO A 417 -19.01 2.63 -21.15
CA PRO A 417 -17.94 3.57 -20.88
C PRO A 417 -17.08 3.83 -22.14
N VAL A 418 -16.56 5.05 -22.28
CA VAL A 418 -15.57 5.37 -23.33
C VAL A 418 -14.18 4.85 -22.97
N GLY A 419 -13.92 4.68 -21.67
CA GLY A 419 -12.72 4.03 -21.17
C GLY A 419 -12.94 3.33 -19.83
N ALA A 420 -12.31 2.19 -19.64
CA ALA A 420 -12.39 1.40 -18.41
C ALA A 420 -11.04 0.78 -18.07
N VAL A 421 -10.77 0.58 -16.78
CA VAL A 421 -9.61 -0.23 -16.36
C VAL A 421 -9.84 -1.70 -16.72
N GLN A 422 -8.79 -2.39 -17.15
CA GLN A 422 -8.89 -3.81 -17.51
C GLN A 422 -9.32 -4.68 -16.32
N SER A 423 -9.88 -5.84 -16.63
CA SER A 423 -10.26 -6.86 -15.65
C SER A 423 -9.03 -7.49 -14.99
N TRP A 424 -9.14 -7.89 -13.71
CA TRP A 424 -8.02 -8.49 -12.97
C TRP A 424 -7.44 -9.76 -13.61
N ILE A 425 -8.29 -10.63 -14.14
CA ILE A 425 -7.91 -11.92 -14.78
C ILE A 425 -8.37 -12.04 -16.24
N GLY A 426 -8.78 -10.93 -16.87
CA GLY A 426 -9.27 -10.91 -18.26
C GLY A 426 -8.20 -10.46 -19.27
N ASP A 427 -8.44 -10.76 -20.56
CA ASP A 427 -7.64 -10.26 -21.69
C ASP A 427 -8.53 -9.53 -22.72
N PRO A 428 -8.76 -8.21 -22.56
CA PRO A 428 -8.55 -7.42 -21.34
C PRO A 428 -9.77 -7.45 -20.38
N TRP A 429 -10.86 -8.10 -20.78
CA TRP A 429 -12.15 -8.08 -20.07
C TRP A 429 -12.50 -9.48 -19.52
N TYR A 430 -13.28 -9.52 -18.43
CA TYR A 430 -13.91 -10.76 -17.98
C TYR A 430 -14.87 -11.28 -19.04
N ASP A 431 -15.01 -12.61 -19.12
CA ASP A 431 -15.82 -13.26 -20.15
C ASP A 431 -17.29 -12.79 -20.13
N HIS A 432 -17.87 -12.54 -18.96
CA HIS A 432 -19.28 -12.13 -18.83
C HIS A 432 -19.57 -10.69 -19.28
N ILE A 433 -18.56 -9.81 -19.39
CA ILE A 433 -18.74 -8.43 -19.89
C ILE A 433 -18.05 -8.18 -21.24
N LYS A 434 -17.27 -9.16 -21.73
CA LYS A 434 -16.37 -8.98 -22.88
C LYS A 434 -17.07 -8.44 -24.12
N LYS A 435 -18.27 -8.96 -24.41
CA LYS A 435 -19.09 -8.56 -25.56
C LYS A 435 -19.57 -7.12 -25.44
N ASP A 436 -20.01 -6.72 -24.25
CA ASP A 436 -20.54 -5.37 -24.02
C ASP A 436 -19.43 -4.31 -24.02
N MET A 437 -18.20 -4.74 -23.69
CA MET A 437 -16.98 -3.92 -23.66
C MET A 437 -16.26 -3.79 -25.01
N GLU A 438 -16.81 -4.32 -26.11
CA GLU A 438 -16.22 -4.18 -27.45
C GLU A 438 -16.01 -2.70 -27.85
N GLY A 439 -14.79 -2.31 -28.18
CA GLY A 439 -14.47 -0.92 -28.56
C GLY A 439 -14.28 0.06 -27.40
N VAL A 440 -14.38 -0.39 -26.14
CA VAL A 440 -14.00 0.41 -24.97
C VAL A 440 -12.48 0.52 -24.88
N THR A 441 -11.97 1.72 -24.60
CA THR A 441 -10.52 1.92 -24.44
C THR A 441 -10.04 1.44 -23.08
N VAL A 442 -9.04 0.56 -23.04
CA VAL A 442 -8.40 0.14 -21.79
C VAL A 442 -7.54 1.28 -21.23
N VAL A 443 -7.89 1.81 -20.06
CA VAL A 443 -7.18 2.94 -19.42
C VAL A 443 -6.19 2.51 -18.33
N GLY A 444 -5.58 1.33 -18.48
CA GLY A 444 -4.67 0.75 -17.49
C GLY A 444 -5.36 -0.29 -16.60
N ASP A 445 -4.80 -0.57 -15.44
CA ASP A 445 -5.39 -1.46 -14.43
C ASP A 445 -5.97 -0.68 -13.25
N GLU A 446 -6.77 -1.36 -12.41
CA GLU A 446 -7.47 -0.73 -11.28
C GLU A 446 -6.51 -0.09 -10.25
N LEU A 447 -5.26 -0.56 -10.14
CA LEU A 447 -4.26 0.03 -9.23
C LEU A 447 -3.50 1.18 -9.87
N GLN A 448 -3.33 1.15 -11.19
CA GLN A 448 -2.54 2.13 -11.94
C GLN A 448 -3.24 2.57 -13.23
N PRO A 449 -4.31 3.39 -13.14
CA PRO A 449 -4.91 3.99 -14.31
C PRO A 449 -3.96 4.94 -15.05
N ASN A 450 -4.04 4.93 -16.37
CA ASN A 450 -3.28 5.81 -17.25
C ASN A 450 -4.00 7.16 -17.43
N ILE A 451 -3.58 8.14 -16.63
CA ILE A 451 -4.18 9.49 -16.58
C ILE A 451 -4.08 10.23 -17.92
N GLU A 452 -2.99 10.07 -18.67
CA GLU A 452 -2.82 10.70 -19.98
C GLU A 452 -3.83 10.15 -20.99
N LEU A 453 -4.03 8.83 -20.97
CA LEU A 453 -5.02 8.18 -21.83
C LEU A 453 -6.44 8.60 -21.44
N ILE A 454 -6.76 8.66 -20.14
CA ILE A 454 -8.05 9.17 -19.65
C ILE A 454 -8.29 10.60 -20.16
N ALA A 455 -7.31 11.50 -20.06
CA ALA A 455 -7.41 12.86 -20.56
C ALA A 455 -7.68 12.92 -22.07
N SER A 456 -7.03 12.04 -22.85
CA SER A 456 -7.22 11.98 -24.31
C SER A 456 -8.64 11.58 -24.73
N LEU A 457 -9.35 10.83 -23.89
CA LEU A 457 -10.72 10.39 -24.14
C LEU A 457 -11.75 11.51 -23.94
N LYS A 458 -11.36 12.64 -23.34
CA LYS A 458 -12.25 13.78 -23.04
C LYS A 458 -13.55 13.32 -22.36
N PRO A 459 -13.48 12.70 -21.17
CA PRO A 459 -14.65 12.29 -20.44
C PRO A 459 -15.44 13.50 -19.92
N ASP A 460 -16.74 13.33 -19.72
CA ASP A 460 -17.61 14.28 -19.01
C ASP A 460 -17.90 13.84 -17.56
N LEU A 461 -17.57 12.59 -17.23
CA LEU A 461 -17.57 12.06 -15.86
C LEU A 461 -16.48 10.99 -15.71
N ILE A 462 -15.74 11.05 -14.60
CA ILE A 462 -14.84 9.98 -14.16
C ILE A 462 -15.40 9.39 -12.87
N ILE A 463 -15.56 8.08 -12.84
CA ILE A 463 -15.97 7.34 -11.66
C ILE A 463 -14.81 6.47 -11.20
N GLY A 464 -14.48 6.54 -9.91
CA GLY A 464 -13.44 5.72 -9.31
C GLY A 464 -13.73 5.36 -7.87
N ASN A 465 -12.71 4.94 -7.14
CA ASN A 465 -12.81 4.49 -5.77
C ASN A 465 -11.64 5.01 -4.93
N LYS A 466 -11.94 5.45 -3.71
CA LYS A 466 -10.96 6.05 -2.81
C LYS A 466 -9.87 5.07 -2.38
N VAL A 467 -10.21 3.82 -2.04
CA VAL A 467 -9.22 2.80 -1.63
C VAL A 467 -8.16 2.58 -2.70
N ARG A 468 -8.53 2.69 -3.97
CA ARG A 468 -7.64 2.43 -5.11
C ARG A 468 -6.94 3.68 -5.62
N GLN A 469 -7.69 4.78 -5.79
CA GLN A 469 -7.26 5.92 -6.58
C GLN A 469 -7.22 7.25 -5.83
N GLU A 470 -7.32 7.29 -4.49
CA GLU A 470 -7.28 8.53 -3.68
C GLU A 470 -6.11 9.45 -4.07
N LYS A 471 -4.91 8.88 -4.28
CA LYS A 471 -3.69 9.64 -4.61
C LYS A 471 -3.75 10.39 -5.94
N ILE A 472 -4.61 9.96 -6.87
CA ILE A 472 -4.73 10.54 -8.20
C ILE A 472 -6.03 11.34 -8.39
N TYR A 473 -6.86 11.44 -7.35
CA TYR A 473 -8.14 12.17 -7.39
C TYR A 473 -7.99 13.61 -7.91
N ASP A 474 -7.04 14.39 -7.37
CA ASP A 474 -6.83 15.78 -7.80
C ASP A 474 -6.39 15.91 -9.26
N GLN A 475 -5.76 14.87 -9.82
CA GLN A 475 -5.35 14.83 -11.22
C GLN A 475 -6.54 14.47 -12.13
N LEU A 476 -7.38 13.53 -11.69
CA LEU A 476 -8.60 13.15 -12.41
C LEU A 476 -9.62 14.31 -12.42
N LYS A 477 -9.75 15.03 -11.31
CA LYS A 477 -10.62 16.21 -11.20
C LYS A 477 -10.22 17.36 -12.13
N GLN A 478 -8.95 17.42 -12.55
CA GLN A 478 -8.50 18.39 -13.56
C GLN A 478 -8.91 18.00 -14.99
N ILE A 479 -9.30 16.74 -15.22
CA ILE A 479 -9.72 16.22 -16.53
C ILE A 479 -11.23 16.38 -16.70
N ALA A 480 -12.02 15.93 -15.73
CA ALA A 480 -13.48 15.95 -15.76
C ALA A 480 -14.05 15.91 -14.32
N PRO A 481 -15.34 16.25 -14.12
CA PRO A 481 -16.03 15.95 -12.86
C PRO A 481 -15.76 14.52 -12.42
N THR A 482 -15.34 14.34 -11.17
CA THR A 482 -14.84 13.05 -10.68
C THR A 482 -15.50 12.68 -9.36
N ILE A 483 -16.16 11.51 -9.33
CA ILE A 483 -16.81 10.98 -8.12
C ILE A 483 -16.21 9.65 -7.71
N PHE A 484 -16.00 9.47 -6.41
CA PHE A 484 -15.38 8.28 -5.82
C PHE A 484 -16.29 7.60 -4.80
N SER A 485 -16.47 6.29 -4.92
CA SER A 485 -16.95 5.45 -3.82
C SER A 485 -15.91 5.35 -2.69
N ASP A 486 -16.37 5.05 -1.46
CA ASP A 486 -15.50 5.05 -0.27
C ASP A 486 -14.72 3.74 -0.11
N ASP A 487 -15.39 2.59 -0.29
CA ASP A 487 -14.80 1.25 -0.17
C ASP A 487 -15.22 0.35 -1.34
N LEU A 488 -14.58 -0.81 -1.45
CA LEU A 488 -14.93 -1.91 -2.34
C LEU A 488 -15.58 -3.04 -1.50
N ALA A 489 -15.40 -4.30 -1.92
CA ALA A 489 -15.84 -5.48 -1.17
C ALA A 489 -17.37 -5.59 -1.00
N GLY A 490 -17.87 -5.63 0.24
CA GLY A 490 -19.28 -5.90 0.55
C GLY A 490 -20.24 -4.77 0.16
N ASP A 491 -19.71 -3.59 -0.15
CA ASP A 491 -20.48 -2.37 -0.35
C ASP A 491 -20.88 -2.10 -1.81
N TRP A 492 -20.78 -3.11 -2.69
CA TRP A 492 -21.11 -2.96 -4.11
C TRP A 492 -22.52 -2.39 -4.38
N LYS A 493 -23.52 -2.70 -3.53
CA LYS A 493 -24.86 -2.10 -3.62
C LYS A 493 -24.87 -0.61 -3.30
N ILE A 494 -24.07 -0.18 -2.32
CA ILE A 494 -23.91 1.23 -1.95
C ILE A 494 -23.24 1.98 -3.10
N ASN A 495 -22.18 1.39 -3.67
CA ASN A 495 -21.47 1.92 -4.82
C ASN A 495 -22.37 2.02 -6.05
N PHE A 496 -23.15 0.98 -6.35
CA PHE A 496 -24.10 0.97 -7.45
C PHE A 496 -25.12 2.12 -7.34
N LYS A 497 -25.65 2.37 -6.14
CA LYS A 497 -26.56 3.50 -5.90
C LYS A 497 -25.90 4.86 -6.13
N LEU A 498 -24.65 5.04 -5.67
CA LEU A 498 -23.89 6.26 -5.94
C LEU A 498 -23.69 6.47 -7.45
N TYR A 499 -23.38 5.39 -8.18
CA TYR A 499 -23.14 5.46 -9.61
C TYR A 499 -24.44 5.75 -10.39
N SER A 500 -25.56 5.15 -10.01
CA SER A 500 -26.87 5.45 -10.63
C SER A 500 -27.27 6.92 -10.41
N GLU A 501 -27.00 7.48 -9.23
CA GLU A 501 -27.22 8.90 -8.95
C GLU A 501 -26.33 9.82 -9.81
N ALA A 502 -25.03 9.51 -9.89
CA ALA A 502 -24.09 10.28 -10.69
C ALA A 502 -24.43 10.25 -12.19
N LEU A 503 -24.95 9.12 -12.68
CA LEU A 503 -25.31 8.91 -14.09
C LEU A 503 -26.69 9.46 -14.46
N ASN A 504 -27.45 10.01 -13.50
CA ASN A 504 -28.85 10.42 -13.68
C ASN A 504 -29.75 9.24 -14.12
N LYS A 505 -29.52 8.08 -13.50
CA LYS A 505 -30.13 6.78 -13.78
C LYS A 505 -30.72 6.17 -12.50
N GLN A 506 -31.18 7.00 -11.57
CA GLN A 506 -31.66 6.56 -10.26
C GLN A 506 -32.84 5.59 -10.39
N GLU A 507 -33.80 5.87 -11.28
CA GLU A 507 -34.96 5.01 -11.49
C GLU A 507 -34.56 3.63 -12.03
N GLU A 508 -33.71 3.58 -13.07
CA GLU A 508 -33.21 2.32 -13.60
C GLU A 508 -32.36 1.57 -12.57
N GLY A 509 -31.59 2.30 -11.76
CA GLY A 509 -30.79 1.71 -10.69
C GLY A 509 -31.63 1.12 -9.56
N GLU A 510 -32.68 1.82 -9.13
CA GLU A 510 -33.63 1.32 -8.13
C GLU A 510 -34.39 0.10 -8.64
N GLN A 511 -34.81 0.10 -9.91
CA GLN A 511 -35.43 -1.05 -10.54
C GLN A 511 -34.49 -2.26 -10.60
N ALA A 512 -33.24 -2.07 -11.04
CA ALA A 512 -32.23 -3.13 -11.12
C ALA A 512 -31.93 -3.75 -9.74
N MET A 513 -31.85 -2.93 -8.68
CA MET A 513 -31.69 -3.40 -7.31
C MET A 513 -32.94 -4.14 -6.81
N ALA A 514 -34.14 -3.63 -7.10
CA ALA A 514 -35.39 -4.27 -6.72
C ALA A 514 -35.55 -5.66 -7.38
N ASP A 515 -35.18 -5.78 -8.65
CA ASP A 515 -35.21 -7.05 -9.38
C ASP A 515 -34.20 -8.05 -8.79
N PHE A 516 -32.99 -7.60 -8.44
CA PHE A 516 -32.01 -8.44 -7.76
C PHE A 516 -32.50 -8.89 -6.38
N ASP A 517 -33.00 -7.98 -5.55
CA ASP A 517 -33.49 -8.29 -4.20
C ASP A 517 -34.71 -9.23 -4.27
N LYS A 518 -35.57 -9.07 -5.27
CA LYS A 518 -36.67 -10.00 -5.56
C LYS A 518 -36.15 -11.39 -5.88
N ARG A 519 -35.16 -11.53 -6.78
CA ARG A 519 -34.53 -12.83 -7.09
C ARG A 519 -33.95 -13.48 -5.84
N VAL A 520 -33.22 -12.72 -5.03
CA VAL A 520 -32.63 -13.22 -3.77
C VAL A 520 -33.73 -13.70 -2.82
N ALA A 521 -34.81 -12.95 -2.66
CA ALA A 521 -35.94 -13.34 -1.81
C ALA A 521 -36.65 -14.61 -2.32
N GLU A 522 -36.87 -14.73 -3.63
CA GLU A 522 -37.46 -15.92 -4.25
C GLU A 522 -36.58 -17.16 -4.05
N VAL A 523 -35.27 -17.04 -4.28
CA VAL A 523 -34.32 -18.14 -4.05
C VAL A 523 -34.27 -18.52 -2.58
N LYS A 524 -34.19 -17.53 -1.68
CA LYS A 524 -34.21 -17.75 -0.22
C LYS A 524 -35.45 -18.51 0.24
N ALA A 525 -36.62 -18.14 -0.26
CA ALA A 525 -37.88 -18.82 0.07
C ALA A 525 -37.90 -20.28 -0.38
N LYS A 526 -37.23 -20.60 -1.50
CA LYS A 526 -37.18 -21.93 -2.10
C LYS A 526 -36.04 -22.82 -1.58
N LEU A 527 -35.03 -22.25 -0.92
CA LEU A 527 -33.90 -23.02 -0.37
C LEU A 527 -34.35 -24.03 0.71
N GLY A 528 -35.30 -23.65 1.57
CA GLY A 528 -35.76 -24.51 2.67
C GLY A 528 -34.60 -25.01 3.55
N SER A 529 -34.60 -26.29 3.91
CA SER A 529 -33.53 -26.90 4.72
C SER A 529 -32.17 -26.96 4.02
N LYS A 530 -32.10 -26.72 2.70
CA LYS A 530 -30.80 -26.65 2.00
C LYS A 530 -29.97 -25.47 2.49
N ALA A 531 -30.60 -24.44 3.04
CA ALA A 531 -29.91 -23.30 3.65
C ALA A 531 -29.07 -23.69 4.88
N ASP A 532 -29.37 -24.82 5.54
CA ASP A 532 -28.58 -25.30 6.69
C ASP A 532 -27.20 -25.88 6.27
N THR A 533 -26.96 -26.05 4.96
CA THR A 533 -25.68 -26.51 4.41
C THR A 533 -24.58 -25.51 4.73
N LYS A 534 -23.55 -25.93 5.47
CA LYS A 534 -22.39 -25.10 5.82
C LYS A 534 -21.47 -24.91 4.62
N VAL A 535 -21.55 -23.73 4.00
CA VAL A 535 -20.73 -23.35 2.85
C VAL A 535 -19.39 -22.74 3.29
N SER A 536 -18.30 -23.41 2.92
CA SER A 536 -16.92 -22.93 3.06
C SER A 536 -16.46 -22.26 1.76
N VAL A 537 -15.77 -21.12 1.86
CA VAL A 537 -15.23 -20.37 0.71
C VAL A 537 -13.74 -20.14 0.91
N VAL A 538 -12.93 -20.66 -0.01
CA VAL A 538 -11.46 -20.65 0.08
C VAL A 538 -10.85 -20.06 -1.18
N ARG A 539 -9.82 -19.23 -1.01
CA ARG A 539 -9.01 -18.70 -2.12
C ARG A 539 -7.62 -19.30 -2.08
N PHE A 540 -7.18 -19.85 -3.20
CA PHE A 540 -5.78 -20.23 -3.42
C PHE A 540 -5.08 -19.20 -4.29
N SER A 541 -3.86 -18.82 -3.92
CA SER A 541 -2.98 -17.99 -4.75
C SER A 541 -1.53 -18.44 -4.57
N ALA A 542 -0.64 -18.03 -5.46
CA ALA A 542 0.79 -18.38 -5.35
C ALA A 542 1.45 -17.88 -4.04
N LYS A 543 0.91 -16.84 -3.41
CA LYS A 543 1.51 -16.22 -2.21
C LYS A 543 0.93 -16.74 -0.89
N GLN A 544 -0.36 -17.07 -0.88
CA GLN A 544 -1.07 -17.43 0.35
C GLN A 544 -2.41 -18.10 0.03
N VAL A 545 -2.92 -18.84 1.01
CA VAL A 545 -4.29 -19.40 0.99
C VAL A 545 -5.14 -18.66 2.03
N ARG A 546 -6.39 -18.38 1.70
CA ARG A 546 -7.29 -17.59 2.56
C ARG A 546 -8.66 -18.24 2.65
N ILE A 547 -9.31 -18.13 3.81
CA ILE A 547 -10.76 -18.35 3.95
C ILE A 547 -11.48 -17.00 3.92
N TYR A 548 -12.65 -16.98 3.29
CA TYR A 548 -13.46 -15.78 3.13
C TYR A 548 -14.58 -15.75 4.18
N GLN A 549 -14.72 -14.63 4.87
CA GLN A 549 -15.66 -14.45 5.98
C GLN A 549 -16.95 -13.72 5.50
N LYS A 550 -17.82 -13.26 6.41
CA LYS A 550 -19.13 -12.70 6.04
C LYS A 550 -19.07 -11.34 5.35
N GLN A 551 -18.06 -10.51 5.59
CA GLN A 551 -17.95 -9.16 5.02
C GLN A 551 -17.27 -9.14 3.63
N THR A 552 -17.31 -10.26 2.90
CA THR A 552 -16.76 -10.40 1.54
C THR A 552 -17.88 -10.43 0.51
N PHE A 553 -17.56 -10.25 -0.77
CA PHE A 553 -18.55 -10.28 -1.85
C PHE A 553 -19.45 -11.53 -1.81
N SER A 554 -18.85 -12.73 -1.83
CA SER A 554 -19.61 -13.97 -1.71
C SER A 554 -20.25 -14.14 -0.33
N GLY A 555 -19.56 -13.73 0.75
CA GLY A 555 -20.06 -13.81 2.12
C GLY A 555 -21.35 -13.03 2.36
N VAL A 556 -21.47 -11.84 1.77
CA VAL A 556 -22.66 -10.98 1.87
C VAL A 556 -23.85 -11.65 1.17
N LEU A 557 -23.67 -12.18 -0.04
CA LEU A 557 -24.77 -12.85 -0.76
C LEU A 557 -25.22 -14.14 -0.07
N LEU A 558 -24.28 -14.96 0.40
CA LEU A 558 -24.58 -16.15 1.20
C LEU A 558 -25.38 -15.79 2.46
N SER A 559 -25.02 -14.70 3.14
CA SER A 559 -25.73 -14.19 4.31
C SER A 559 -27.14 -13.69 3.97
N GLN A 560 -27.33 -13.01 2.83
CA GLN A 560 -28.64 -12.55 2.35
C GLN A 560 -29.57 -13.74 2.09
N LEU A 561 -29.06 -14.79 1.45
CA LEU A 561 -29.77 -16.05 1.19
C LEU A 561 -30.04 -16.87 2.47
N GLY A 562 -29.37 -16.55 3.58
CA GLY A 562 -29.48 -17.29 4.84
C GLY A 562 -28.77 -18.64 4.81
N ILE A 563 -27.80 -18.83 3.90
CA ILE A 563 -27.02 -20.06 3.81
C ILE A 563 -26.01 -20.10 4.96
N ALA A 564 -25.96 -21.22 5.67
CA ALA A 564 -25.09 -21.42 6.82
C ALA A 564 -23.61 -21.38 6.44
N ARG A 565 -22.78 -20.96 7.39
CA ARG A 565 -21.31 -20.96 7.28
C ARG A 565 -20.73 -21.87 8.37
N PRO A 566 -19.57 -22.53 8.14
CA PRO A 566 -18.80 -23.17 9.21
C PRO A 566 -18.44 -22.16 10.30
N GLU A 567 -18.31 -22.58 11.56
CA GLU A 567 -17.98 -21.68 12.70
C GLU A 567 -16.67 -20.90 12.47
N SER A 568 -15.70 -21.51 11.79
CA SER A 568 -14.46 -20.86 11.38
C SER A 568 -14.65 -19.70 10.40
N GLN A 569 -15.77 -19.69 9.67
CA GLN A 569 -16.11 -18.74 8.60
C GLN A 569 -17.38 -17.90 8.86
N ASP A 570 -18.06 -18.13 9.98
CA ASP A 570 -19.24 -17.39 10.43
C ASP A 570 -18.85 -16.19 11.31
N LYS A 571 -17.90 -15.38 10.83
CA LYS A 571 -17.40 -14.20 11.55
C LYS A 571 -17.70 -12.92 10.78
N ASP A 572 -18.05 -11.87 11.52
CA ASP A 572 -18.15 -10.49 11.00
C ASP A 572 -16.74 -9.91 10.76
N SER A 573 -16.04 -10.50 9.80
CA SER A 573 -14.68 -10.14 9.39
C SER A 573 -14.57 -10.28 7.87
N PHE A 574 -13.40 -9.94 7.33
CA PHE A 574 -13.14 -9.96 5.89
C PHE A 574 -12.51 -11.29 5.43
N ILE A 575 -11.27 -11.56 5.82
CA ILE A 575 -10.56 -12.79 5.44
C ILE A 575 -9.70 -13.28 6.60
N GLU A 576 -9.31 -14.55 6.55
CA GLU A 576 -8.28 -15.13 7.41
C GLU A 576 -7.23 -15.83 6.55
N VAL A 577 -5.94 -15.55 6.82
CA VAL A 577 -4.82 -16.16 6.11
C VAL A 577 -4.50 -17.51 6.74
N MET A 578 -4.40 -18.53 5.89
CA MET A 578 -4.27 -19.92 6.30
C MET A 578 -2.81 -20.36 6.33
N THR A 579 -2.49 -21.21 7.31
CA THR A 579 -1.31 -22.08 7.33
C THR A 579 -1.76 -23.54 7.17
N LYS A 580 -0.82 -24.47 6.97
CA LYS A 580 -1.16 -25.89 6.83
C LYS A 580 -1.81 -26.44 8.10
N GLU A 581 -1.36 -26.01 9.27
CA GLU A 581 -1.89 -26.44 10.58
C GLU A 581 -3.35 -26.02 10.78
N THR A 582 -3.78 -24.96 10.08
CA THR A 582 -5.14 -24.41 10.19
C THR A 582 -6.08 -24.89 9.08
N ILE A 583 -5.63 -25.83 8.21
CA ILE A 583 -6.49 -26.50 7.21
C ILE A 583 -7.84 -26.99 7.75
N PRO A 584 -7.96 -27.55 8.98
CA PRO A 584 -9.26 -27.93 9.55
C PRO A 584 -10.33 -26.82 9.52
N SER A 585 -9.93 -25.55 9.55
CA SER A 585 -10.85 -24.39 9.44
C SER A 585 -11.49 -24.24 8.06
N MET A 586 -11.05 -24.98 7.05
CA MET A 586 -11.65 -25.01 5.71
C MET A 586 -12.85 -25.95 5.61
N ASP A 587 -13.09 -26.81 6.60
CA ASP A 587 -14.15 -27.82 6.52
C ASP A 587 -15.55 -27.17 6.42
N GLY A 588 -16.49 -27.95 5.91
CA GLY A 588 -17.89 -27.57 5.71
C GLY A 588 -18.67 -28.72 5.11
N ASP A 589 -19.94 -28.49 4.79
CA ASP A 589 -20.72 -29.49 4.03
C ASP A 589 -20.38 -29.39 2.53
N VAL A 590 -19.99 -28.20 2.08
CA VAL A 590 -19.43 -27.92 0.75
C VAL A 590 -18.34 -26.86 0.85
N LEU A 591 -17.28 -27.00 0.05
CA LEU A 591 -16.17 -26.06 -0.04
C LEU A 591 -16.09 -25.58 -1.50
N PHE A 592 -16.43 -24.32 -1.72
CA PHE A 592 -16.16 -23.63 -2.97
C PHE A 592 -14.80 -22.97 -2.91
N TYR A 593 -13.95 -23.22 -3.89
CA TYR A 593 -12.67 -22.57 -3.99
C TYR A 593 -12.45 -21.94 -5.35
N PHE A 594 -11.79 -20.79 -5.35
CA PHE A 594 -11.30 -20.17 -6.57
C PHE A 594 -9.79 -19.97 -6.50
N VAL A 595 -9.18 -19.89 -7.67
CA VAL A 595 -7.74 -19.80 -7.84
C VAL A 595 -7.44 -18.43 -8.42
N SER A 596 -6.58 -17.69 -7.74
CA SER A 596 -6.10 -16.41 -8.24
C SER A 596 -4.69 -16.53 -8.77
N GLU A 597 -4.57 -16.35 -10.07
CA GLU A 597 -3.32 -16.35 -10.80
C GLU A 597 -3.31 -15.21 -11.81
N THR A 598 -2.12 -14.64 -12.02
CA THR A 598 -1.90 -13.77 -13.18
C THR A 598 -1.27 -14.63 -14.27
N PRO A 599 -1.95 -14.85 -15.41
CA PRO A 599 -1.44 -15.68 -16.50
C PRO A 599 -0.01 -15.31 -16.88
N GLY A 600 0.88 -16.29 -16.90
CA GLY A 600 2.29 -16.12 -17.27
C GLY A 600 3.19 -15.50 -16.18
N LYS A 601 2.67 -15.15 -15.00
CA LYS A 601 3.46 -14.66 -13.86
C LYS A 601 3.47 -15.59 -12.66
N ASP A 602 2.31 -16.13 -12.31
CA ASP A 602 2.12 -16.95 -11.11
C ASP A 602 1.57 -18.33 -11.48
N ASP A 603 1.91 -19.34 -10.69
CA ASP A 603 1.38 -20.72 -10.80
C ASP A 603 0.73 -21.08 -9.47
N ALA A 604 -0.54 -20.69 -9.31
CA ALA A 604 -1.32 -21.00 -8.11
C ALA A 604 -1.86 -22.44 -8.13
N SER A 605 -1.87 -23.09 -9.30
CA SER A 605 -2.29 -24.48 -9.48
C SER A 605 -1.43 -25.44 -8.65
N LYS A 606 -0.11 -25.21 -8.57
CA LYS A 606 0.78 -25.97 -7.67
C LYS A 606 0.39 -25.87 -6.20
N VAL A 607 -0.01 -24.69 -5.74
CA VAL A 607 -0.44 -24.47 -4.35
C VAL A 607 -1.74 -25.25 -4.09
N VAL A 608 -2.70 -25.21 -5.03
CA VAL A 608 -3.93 -26.01 -4.91
C VAL A 608 -3.62 -27.50 -4.78
N GLU A 609 -2.76 -28.02 -5.65
CA GLU A 609 -2.35 -29.43 -5.60
C GLU A 609 -1.67 -29.80 -4.27
N GLU A 610 -0.72 -28.98 -3.84
CA GLU A 610 0.04 -29.19 -2.62
C GLU A 610 -0.86 -29.19 -1.39
N TRP A 611 -1.83 -28.27 -1.32
CA TRP A 611 -2.80 -28.21 -0.23
C TRP A 611 -3.80 -29.36 -0.29
N LYS A 612 -4.28 -29.76 -1.46
CA LYS A 612 -5.18 -30.91 -1.60
C LYS A 612 -4.51 -32.25 -1.29
N LYS A 613 -3.20 -32.37 -1.49
CA LYS A 613 -2.39 -33.56 -1.15
C LYS A 613 -2.03 -33.63 0.33
N ASP A 614 -2.22 -32.56 1.10
CA ASP A 614 -1.92 -32.53 2.52
C ASP A 614 -2.83 -33.48 3.32
N PRO A 615 -2.29 -34.29 4.26
CA PRO A 615 -3.09 -35.20 5.07
C PRO A 615 -4.22 -34.52 5.85
N LEU A 616 -4.03 -33.29 6.32
CA LEU A 616 -5.08 -32.54 7.02
C LEU A 616 -6.23 -32.19 6.08
N PHE A 617 -5.93 -31.87 4.81
CA PHE A 617 -6.95 -31.56 3.80
C PHE A 617 -7.71 -32.81 3.39
N GLN A 618 -7.01 -33.92 3.18
CA GLN A 618 -7.61 -35.22 2.90
C GLN A 618 -8.48 -35.73 4.06
N ASN A 619 -8.18 -35.30 5.29
CA ASN A 619 -8.94 -35.68 6.47
C ASN A 619 -10.22 -34.86 6.68
N LEU A 620 -10.40 -33.73 5.98
CA LEU A 620 -11.61 -32.89 6.05
C LEU A 620 -12.85 -33.69 5.63
N SER A 621 -13.97 -33.43 6.30
CA SER A 621 -15.25 -34.06 6.00
C SER A 621 -15.68 -33.74 4.57
N VAL A 622 -15.54 -32.48 4.16
CA VAL A 622 -15.87 -32.00 2.81
C VAL A 622 -15.04 -32.68 1.70
N SER A 623 -13.78 -32.98 2.01
CA SER A 623 -12.85 -33.64 1.09
C SER A 623 -13.21 -35.11 0.90
N LYS A 624 -13.46 -35.83 2.01
CA LYS A 624 -13.91 -37.23 1.98
C LYS A 624 -15.24 -37.44 1.26
N ASN A 625 -16.13 -36.44 1.32
CA ASN A 625 -17.43 -36.47 0.67
C ASN A 625 -17.41 -35.99 -0.79
N ASN A 626 -16.23 -35.69 -1.37
CA ASN A 626 -16.07 -35.14 -2.72
C ASN A 626 -16.91 -33.86 -2.97
N LYS A 627 -16.96 -32.96 -1.97
CA LYS A 627 -17.69 -31.69 -2.03
C LYS A 627 -16.77 -30.46 -2.08
N VAL A 628 -15.60 -30.63 -2.72
CA VAL A 628 -14.62 -29.56 -2.95
C VAL A 628 -14.71 -29.12 -4.41
N ILE A 629 -15.28 -27.94 -4.65
CA ILE A 629 -15.72 -27.50 -5.98
C ILE A 629 -14.95 -26.24 -6.38
N GLN A 630 -14.33 -26.27 -7.56
CA GLN A 630 -13.71 -25.09 -8.13
C GLN A 630 -14.78 -24.18 -8.73
N VAL A 631 -14.66 -22.89 -8.47
CA VAL A 631 -15.55 -21.86 -9.01
C VAL A 631 -14.73 -20.74 -9.66
N ASP A 632 -15.40 -19.94 -10.49
CA ASP A 632 -14.79 -18.85 -11.22
C ASP A 632 -14.45 -17.66 -10.29
N GLU A 633 -13.21 -17.16 -10.34
CA GLU A 633 -12.77 -16.04 -9.49
C GLU A 633 -13.50 -14.73 -9.83
N ALA A 634 -13.76 -14.45 -11.10
CA ALA A 634 -14.41 -13.22 -11.52
C ALA A 634 -15.80 -13.14 -10.93
N ILE A 635 -16.58 -14.22 -11.03
CA ILE A 635 -17.94 -14.32 -10.51
C ILE A 635 -17.95 -14.32 -8.97
N TRP A 636 -17.08 -15.09 -8.32
CA TRP A 636 -17.15 -15.26 -6.86
C TRP A 636 -16.47 -14.16 -6.05
N ASN A 637 -15.65 -13.31 -6.69
CA ASN A 637 -14.87 -12.31 -5.97
C ASN A 637 -14.40 -11.09 -6.80
N SER A 638 -13.62 -11.28 -7.86
CA SER A 638 -12.77 -10.19 -8.38
C SER A 638 -13.50 -9.17 -9.26
N ALA A 639 -14.62 -9.56 -9.89
CA ALA A 639 -15.43 -8.61 -10.65
C ALA A 639 -16.30 -7.76 -9.71
N GLY A 640 -16.94 -8.40 -8.72
CA GLY A 640 -17.46 -7.75 -7.52
C GLY A 640 -18.64 -6.79 -7.73
N GLY A 641 -19.26 -6.81 -8.90
CA GLY A 641 -20.36 -5.91 -9.27
C GLY A 641 -21.72 -6.62 -9.41
N TYR A 642 -22.66 -5.91 -10.04
CA TYR A 642 -24.04 -6.35 -10.22
C TYR A 642 -24.18 -7.64 -11.04
N GLU A 643 -23.44 -7.75 -12.15
CA GLU A 643 -23.56 -8.90 -13.06
C GLU A 643 -22.96 -10.14 -12.41
N ALA A 644 -21.78 -10.00 -11.80
CA ALA A 644 -21.16 -11.07 -11.01
C ALA A 644 -22.07 -11.55 -9.87
N ALA A 645 -22.82 -10.66 -9.21
CA ALA A 645 -23.74 -11.04 -8.14
C ALA A 645 -24.93 -11.86 -8.65
N ASN A 646 -25.46 -11.52 -9.82
CA ASN A 646 -26.52 -12.28 -10.49
C ASN A 646 -26.00 -13.67 -10.93
N LEU A 647 -24.81 -13.73 -11.52
CA LEU A 647 -24.18 -15.00 -11.94
C LEU A 647 -23.86 -15.90 -10.73
N LEU A 648 -23.35 -15.32 -9.63
CA LEU A 648 -23.11 -16.05 -8.40
C LEU A 648 -24.40 -16.62 -7.83
N LEU A 649 -25.49 -15.85 -7.86
CA LEU A 649 -26.81 -16.34 -7.46
C LEU A 649 -27.26 -17.52 -8.35
N ASP A 650 -27.05 -17.45 -9.66
CA ASP A 650 -27.40 -18.52 -10.61
C ASP A 650 -26.58 -19.79 -10.38
N GLU A 651 -25.28 -19.66 -10.07
CA GLU A 651 -24.45 -20.81 -9.69
C GLU A 651 -24.92 -21.46 -8.40
N LEU A 652 -25.34 -20.68 -7.40
CA LEU A 652 -25.89 -21.19 -6.15
C LEU A 652 -27.25 -21.87 -6.37
N VAL A 653 -28.14 -21.26 -7.18
CA VAL A 653 -29.43 -21.85 -7.58
C VAL A 653 -29.22 -23.20 -8.25
N LYS A 654 -28.27 -23.28 -9.18
CA LYS A 654 -27.90 -24.51 -9.87
C LYS A 654 -27.32 -25.56 -8.91
N TYR A 655 -26.43 -25.15 -8.00
CA TYR A 655 -25.80 -26.06 -7.05
C TYR A 655 -26.81 -26.66 -6.06
N PHE A 656 -27.69 -25.82 -5.52
CA PHE A 656 -28.72 -26.24 -4.56
C PHE A 656 -29.97 -26.83 -5.23
N ASP A 657 -30.02 -26.95 -6.57
CA ASP A 657 -31.20 -27.41 -7.32
C ASP A 657 -32.48 -26.69 -6.85
N VAL A 658 -32.42 -25.36 -6.85
CA VAL A 658 -33.55 -24.49 -6.50
C VAL A 658 -34.37 -24.27 -7.76
N LYS A 659 -35.56 -24.86 -7.83
CA LYS A 659 -36.44 -24.82 -9.01
C LYS A 659 -37.33 -23.59 -9.06
#